data_AF-A0A6G4QYG9-F1
#
_entry.id   AF-A0A6G4QYG9-F1
#
_cell.length_a   1.000
_cell.length_b   1.000
_cell.length_c   1.000
_cell.angle_alpha   90.00
_cell.angle_beta   90.00
_cell.angle_gamma   90.00
#
_symmetry.space_group_name_H-M   'P 1'
#
loop_
_entity.id
_entity.type
_entity.pdbx_description
1 polymer ?
#
loop_
_entity_poly.entity_id
_entity_poly.type
_entity_poly.pdbx_seq_one_letter_code
_entity_poly.pdbx_strand_id
1 'polypeptide(L)'
;MLLRRLFAAVLAPLALLAAALPAGAEVVKTGHIEVELVSQEAAAVPGSTVFVALRQKIQPHWHTYWRNPGDAGDATKIVWTLPAGWTAGDIVWPTPERVRVGPLQDYAYSGEVLLPVPITVPASAKPGQTVTLQAAAAFLVCEEICVPEDAVVTLSLPVVAGPAKPDPKWGETVGKVLAAAPKPAGLKATWKKDGETLKLSVTGAALKDADFAEAYFFPYSGKAIDHAAPQAIERGPEGLTLSLTAGFDFGPEATEAPTELSGVLALKGGSYEITATPGERPAGSVGLGSLPAAGAGSTGGSQASGGAAADASGVGGLPVALLFAFLGGLILNLMPCVFPVLSMKAASLAAHAHDAGKTRAQGLAFLFGVVATFLALAGLLIAVRAGGEAVGWGFQLQSPAVVAVLSLLMLLVALNLSGVFEVGAAVQGAAGGVSAGSGLAGAFLTGALAVIVAAPCTAPFMAGALGFALTQPPAFALLVFLALAIGFAAPFVILAFAPGLLKKLPRPGAWMDVLKHALAFPMYGAAAWLVWVFSQQAGGVALALLLAAAVLVAFAAWAYGLGEARRFAGKAPLVAFGFALAGLAGGVALTVGALKAPVPAAGPQAAEVAGPGLAAEPWSPERVAALQAEGKVVMVDFTADWCVTCKVNEKTALAGPRLADAFKAQNAVLLKADWTKRDATIAAALAEHGRAGVPLYLVYPKGAGAPVILPQLLTEGLVIEAVEKAAKG
;
A
#
# COMPACT_ATOMS: atom_id res chain seq x y z
N MET A 1 56.72 -22.32 -16.74
CA MET A 1 56.38 -23.54 -15.97
C MET A 1 56.18 -23.31 -14.47
N LEU A 2 56.67 -22.22 -13.85
CA LEU A 2 56.44 -21.92 -12.43
C LEU A 2 55.04 -21.33 -12.10
N LEU A 3 54.38 -20.62 -13.02
CA LEU A 3 53.06 -20.01 -12.77
C LEU A 3 51.89 -21.01 -12.71
N ARG A 4 52.02 -22.18 -13.35
CA ARG A 4 50.97 -23.22 -13.39
C ARG A 4 50.98 -24.12 -12.14
N ARG A 5 52.11 -24.18 -11.42
CA ARG A 5 52.26 -24.94 -10.16
C ARG A 5 51.84 -24.12 -8.92
N LEU A 6 51.92 -22.79 -8.99
CA LEU A 6 51.42 -21.90 -7.92
C LEU A 6 49.89 -21.83 -7.88
N PHE A 7 49.20 -21.94 -9.04
CA PHE A 7 47.73 -22.00 -9.07
C PHE A 7 47.16 -23.33 -8.54
N ALA A 8 47.88 -24.45 -8.70
CA ALA A 8 47.45 -25.75 -8.17
C ALA A 8 47.73 -25.93 -6.67
N ALA A 9 48.70 -25.20 -6.10
CA ALA A 9 49.05 -25.29 -4.68
C ALA A 9 48.16 -24.43 -3.76
N VAL A 10 47.40 -23.48 -4.31
CA VAL A 10 46.44 -22.64 -3.54
C VAL A 10 45.01 -23.20 -3.59
N LEU A 11 44.70 -24.09 -4.55
CA LEU A 11 43.38 -24.73 -4.67
C LEU A 11 43.24 -26.05 -3.88
N ALA A 12 44.34 -26.66 -3.45
CA ALA A 12 44.32 -27.93 -2.69
C ALA A 12 43.94 -27.80 -1.20
N PRO A 13 44.28 -26.72 -0.45
CA PRO A 13 43.82 -26.59 0.94
C PRO A 13 42.39 -26.06 1.05
N LEU A 14 41.83 -25.46 -0.02
CA LEU A 14 40.46 -24.95 -0.02
C LEU A 14 39.41 -26.07 -0.22
N ALA A 15 39.81 -27.22 -0.74
CA ALA A 15 38.94 -28.39 -0.93
C ALA A 15 38.88 -29.32 0.30
N LEU A 16 39.84 -29.23 1.24
CA LEU A 16 39.85 -30.03 2.48
C LEU A 16 39.26 -29.30 3.70
N LEU A 17 38.90 -28.02 3.58
CA LEU A 17 38.19 -27.26 4.62
C LEU A 17 36.66 -27.23 4.42
N ALA A 18 36.12 -28.04 3.48
CA ALA A 18 34.68 -28.18 3.24
C ALA A 18 34.07 -29.39 3.97
N ALA A 19 34.86 -30.18 4.69
CA ALA A 19 34.42 -31.39 5.40
C ALA A 19 34.25 -31.15 6.91
N ALA A 20 33.48 -30.13 7.29
CA ALA A 20 32.84 -29.97 8.61
C ALA A 20 32.06 -28.64 8.67
N LEU A 21 31.18 -28.39 7.70
CA LEU A 21 30.17 -27.34 7.88
C LEU A 21 28.96 -27.98 8.57
N PRO A 22 28.49 -27.44 9.71
CA PRO A 22 27.26 -27.92 10.33
C PRO A 22 26.12 -27.81 9.31
N ALA A 23 25.19 -28.76 9.38
CA ALA A 23 23.92 -28.73 8.66
C ALA A 23 23.16 -27.45 9.03
N GLY A 24 23.43 -26.37 8.31
CA GLY A 24 22.82 -25.08 8.51
C GLY A 24 21.77 -24.86 7.44
N ALA A 25 20.55 -24.57 7.86
CA ALA A 25 19.54 -24.02 6.97
C ALA A 25 19.98 -22.61 6.54
N GLU A 26 19.76 -22.29 5.26
CA GLU A 26 20.00 -20.93 4.77
C GLU A 26 18.82 -20.04 5.18
N VAL A 27 19.10 -18.98 5.94
CA VAL A 27 18.10 -17.96 6.29
C VAL A 27 17.90 -17.06 5.10
N VAL A 28 16.71 -17.10 4.52
CA VAL A 28 16.29 -16.20 3.45
C VAL A 28 15.54 -15.04 4.09
N LYS A 29 16.05 -13.82 3.89
CA LYS A 29 15.32 -12.61 4.28
C LYS A 29 14.45 -12.18 3.12
N THR A 30 13.14 -12.26 3.28
CA THR A 30 12.18 -11.61 2.39
C THR A 30 12.02 -10.14 2.84
N GLY A 31 11.07 -9.41 2.25
CA GLY A 31 10.83 -8.01 2.60
C GLY A 31 10.59 -7.83 4.10
N HIS A 32 9.66 -8.61 4.66
CA HIS A 32 9.17 -8.45 6.03
C HIS A 32 9.30 -9.69 6.92
N ILE A 33 9.77 -10.84 6.40
CA ILE A 33 9.95 -12.09 7.15
C ILE A 33 11.36 -12.67 6.92
N GLU A 34 11.99 -13.19 7.98
CA GLU A 34 13.13 -14.11 7.82
C GLU A 34 12.61 -15.54 7.83
N VAL A 35 12.90 -16.29 6.77
CA VAL A 35 12.42 -17.66 6.57
C VAL A 35 13.59 -18.64 6.57
N GLU A 36 13.47 -19.73 7.31
CA GLU A 36 14.39 -20.86 7.25
C GLU A 36 13.67 -22.19 7.49
N LEU A 37 14.23 -23.29 6.99
CA LEU A 37 13.77 -24.64 7.32
C LEU A 37 14.51 -25.14 8.56
N VAL A 38 13.80 -25.65 9.56
CA VAL A 38 14.41 -26.21 10.78
C VAL A 38 13.87 -27.61 11.03
N SER A 39 14.69 -28.53 11.51
CA SER A 39 14.24 -29.89 11.84
C SER A 39 14.12 -30.11 13.34
N GLN A 40 13.17 -30.95 13.74
CA GLN A 40 13.06 -31.42 15.12
C GLN A 40 14.22 -32.36 15.48
N GLU A 41 14.57 -33.27 14.59
CA GLU A 41 15.69 -34.19 14.73
C GLU A 41 16.93 -33.69 13.98
N ALA A 42 18.12 -33.96 14.52
CA ALA A 42 19.39 -33.61 13.88
C ALA A 42 19.71 -34.49 12.65
N ALA A 43 18.97 -35.58 12.45
CA ALA A 43 19.18 -36.55 11.38
C ALA A 43 17.88 -37.28 11.03
N ALA A 44 17.78 -37.78 9.80
CA ALA A 44 16.70 -38.66 9.37
C ALA A 44 17.06 -40.14 9.60
N VAL A 45 16.06 -40.95 9.94
CA VAL A 45 16.19 -42.41 10.08
C VAL A 45 15.38 -43.10 8.97
N PRO A 46 15.93 -44.08 8.25
CA PRO A 46 15.16 -44.80 7.22
C PRO A 46 13.87 -45.40 7.77
N GLY A 47 12.75 -45.15 7.10
CA GLY A 47 11.42 -45.64 7.51
C GLY A 47 10.75 -44.87 8.65
N SER A 48 11.33 -43.76 9.13
CA SER A 48 10.72 -42.90 10.15
C SER A 48 10.08 -41.65 9.54
N THR A 49 9.37 -40.89 10.37
CA THR A 49 8.92 -39.52 10.05
C THR A 49 9.83 -38.53 10.79
N VAL A 50 10.28 -37.49 10.09
CA VAL A 50 11.01 -36.35 10.66
C VAL A 50 10.13 -35.11 10.53
N PHE A 51 10.05 -34.27 11.56
CA PHE A 51 9.32 -33.01 11.46
C PHE A 51 10.26 -31.90 11.01
N VAL A 52 9.91 -31.26 9.88
CA VAL A 52 10.62 -30.10 9.36
C VAL A 52 9.68 -28.92 9.39
N ALA A 53 10.02 -27.87 10.14
CA ALA A 53 9.22 -26.67 10.25
C ALA A 53 9.76 -25.55 9.35
N LEU A 54 8.84 -24.86 8.68
CA LEU A 54 9.13 -23.55 8.11
C LEU A 54 9.09 -22.54 9.27
N ARG A 55 10.25 -22.04 9.68
CA ARG A 55 10.33 -20.94 10.65
C ARG A 55 10.13 -19.64 9.91
N GLN A 56 9.17 -18.85 10.35
CA GLN A 56 8.92 -17.49 9.90
C GLN A 56 9.15 -16.56 11.08
N LYS A 57 10.22 -15.78 11.03
CA LYS A 57 10.47 -14.70 11.97
C LYS A 57 9.98 -13.40 11.35
N ILE A 58 8.87 -12.92 11.88
CA ILE A 58 8.08 -11.83 11.33
C ILE A 58 8.57 -10.53 11.95
N GLN A 59 8.72 -9.49 11.13
CA GLN A 59 9.07 -8.17 11.65
C GLN A 59 7.99 -7.67 12.65
N PRO A 60 8.36 -6.88 13.67
CA PRO A 60 7.39 -6.28 14.57
C PRO A 60 6.27 -5.56 13.81
N HIS A 61 5.03 -5.65 14.31
CA HIS A 61 3.79 -5.09 13.72
C HIS A 61 3.26 -5.79 12.47
N TRP A 62 4.06 -6.62 11.81
CA TRP A 62 3.62 -7.48 10.71
C TRP A 62 3.11 -8.81 11.24
N HIS A 63 2.20 -9.43 10.49
CA HIS A 63 1.68 -10.77 10.76
C HIS A 63 1.53 -11.57 9.48
N THR A 64 1.53 -12.89 9.62
CA THR A 64 1.18 -13.84 8.54
C THR A 64 0.02 -14.72 8.99
N TYR A 65 -0.59 -15.44 8.06
CA TYR A 65 -1.93 -15.99 8.27
C TYR A 65 -1.95 -17.46 8.64
N TRP A 66 -2.99 -17.81 9.40
CA TRP A 66 -3.39 -19.19 9.62
C TRP A 66 -4.04 -19.80 8.38
N ARG A 67 -4.30 -21.12 8.39
CA ARG A 67 -4.99 -21.84 7.31
C ARG A 67 -6.32 -21.21 6.87
N ASN A 68 -7.05 -20.64 7.82
CA ASN A 68 -8.17 -19.74 7.55
C ASN A 68 -7.69 -18.34 7.94
N PRO A 69 -7.50 -17.41 6.99
CA PRO A 69 -6.94 -16.09 7.29
C PRO A 69 -7.91 -15.17 8.04
N GLY A 70 -9.22 -15.50 8.08
CA GLY A 70 -10.25 -14.61 8.59
C GLY A 70 -10.84 -13.75 7.48
N ASP A 71 -11.08 -12.47 7.77
CA ASP A 71 -11.75 -11.55 6.84
C ASP A 71 -10.82 -11.02 5.74
N ALA A 72 -9.51 -10.91 6.00
CA ALA A 72 -8.51 -10.55 5.01
C ALA A 72 -7.33 -11.51 5.07
N GLY A 73 -6.81 -11.91 3.90
CA GLY A 73 -5.50 -12.55 3.77
C GLY A 73 -5.48 -13.86 2.98
N ASP A 74 -4.35 -14.57 3.02
CA ASP A 74 -4.17 -15.89 2.41
C ASP A 74 -3.17 -16.73 3.21
N ALA A 75 -3.42 -18.03 3.30
CA ALA A 75 -2.61 -18.95 4.10
C ALA A 75 -1.25 -19.24 3.47
N THR A 76 -0.25 -19.53 4.31
CA THR A 76 1.07 -20.01 3.83
C THR A 76 0.93 -21.31 3.05
N LYS A 77 1.48 -21.34 1.84
CA LYS A 77 1.53 -22.49 0.93
C LYS A 77 2.99 -22.92 0.75
N ILE A 78 3.25 -24.21 0.86
CA ILE A 78 4.60 -24.78 0.72
C ILE A 78 4.60 -25.81 -0.40
N VAL A 79 5.45 -25.60 -1.40
CA VAL A 79 5.72 -26.58 -2.46
C VAL A 79 7.08 -27.23 -2.20
N TRP A 80 7.07 -28.52 -1.93
CA TRP A 80 8.26 -29.28 -1.58
C TRP A 80 8.94 -29.90 -2.81
N THR A 81 10.25 -29.75 -2.89
CA THR A 81 11.12 -30.52 -3.80
C THR A 81 11.94 -31.48 -2.96
N LEU A 82 11.51 -32.74 -2.92
CA LEU A 82 12.09 -33.78 -2.08
C LEU A 82 12.86 -34.82 -2.92
N PRO A 83 13.85 -35.52 -2.32
CA PRO A 83 14.51 -36.66 -2.96
C PRO A 83 13.52 -37.79 -3.30
N ALA A 84 13.87 -38.62 -4.28
CA ALA A 84 13.03 -39.72 -4.71
C ALA A 84 12.60 -40.64 -3.52
N GLY A 85 11.29 -40.86 -3.40
CA GLY A 85 10.68 -41.70 -2.35
C GLY A 85 10.38 -40.99 -1.03
N TRP A 86 10.78 -39.73 -0.86
CA TRP A 86 10.40 -38.90 0.29
C TRP A 86 9.07 -38.19 0.01
N THR A 87 8.23 -38.06 1.04
CA THR A 87 6.93 -37.40 0.93
C THR A 87 6.70 -36.40 2.07
N ALA A 88 6.07 -35.27 1.75
CA ALA A 88 5.63 -34.28 2.74
C ALA A 88 4.14 -34.47 3.02
N GLY A 89 3.74 -34.43 4.28
CA GLY A 89 2.33 -34.33 4.68
C GLY A 89 1.83 -32.89 4.76
N ASP A 90 0.71 -32.69 5.46
CA ASP A 90 0.13 -31.37 5.68
C ASP A 90 0.85 -30.59 6.79
N ILE A 91 0.73 -29.27 6.73
CA ILE A 91 1.23 -28.39 7.79
C ILE A 91 0.45 -28.67 9.09
N VAL A 92 1.18 -28.93 10.16
CA VAL A 92 0.64 -28.98 11.53
C VAL A 92 0.51 -27.55 12.02
N TRP A 93 -0.65 -26.94 11.82
CA TRP A 93 -0.87 -25.55 12.16
C TRP A 93 -0.89 -25.34 13.68
N PRO A 94 -0.07 -24.43 14.23
CA PRO A 94 -0.23 -23.94 15.60
C PRO A 94 -1.60 -23.30 15.82
N THR A 95 -1.92 -23.02 17.09
CA THR A 95 -3.14 -22.27 17.41
C THR A 95 -2.96 -20.82 16.98
N PRO A 96 -3.85 -20.24 16.17
CA PRO A 96 -3.71 -18.85 15.72
C PRO A 96 -4.03 -17.85 16.82
N GLU A 97 -3.60 -16.62 16.62
CA GLU A 97 -4.06 -15.46 17.38
C GLU A 97 -5.06 -14.64 16.58
N ARG A 98 -5.80 -13.79 17.30
CA ARG A 98 -6.78 -12.86 16.72
C ARG A 98 -6.10 -11.52 16.49
N VAL A 99 -6.01 -11.09 15.24
CA VAL A 99 -5.50 -9.76 14.87
C VAL A 99 -6.66 -8.96 14.28
N ARG A 100 -6.81 -7.71 14.72
CA ARG A 100 -7.88 -6.83 14.24
C ARG A 100 -7.29 -5.72 13.38
N VAL A 101 -7.71 -5.68 12.12
CA VAL A 101 -7.27 -4.68 11.13
C VAL A 101 -8.50 -3.86 10.72
N GLY A 102 -8.68 -2.70 11.36
CA GLY A 102 -9.89 -1.90 11.21
C GLY A 102 -11.15 -2.66 11.70
N PRO A 103 -12.21 -2.80 10.88
CA PRO A 103 -13.40 -3.58 11.23
C PRO A 103 -13.23 -5.09 11.05
N LEU A 104 -12.14 -5.53 10.42
CA LEU A 104 -11.90 -6.92 10.04
C LEU A 104 -11.24 -7.72 11.17
N GLN A 105 -11.57 -9.00 11.24
CA GLN A 105 -10.97 -9.96 12.15
C GLN A 105 -10.18 -11.02 11.39
N ASP A 106 -8.87 -10.98 11.56
CA ASP A 106 -7.95 -11.92 10.94
C ASP A 106 -7.46 -12.95 11.98
N TYR A 107 -7.10 -14.13 11.47
CA TYR A 107 -6.46 -15.20 12.23
C TYR A 107 -5.04 -15.37 11.72
N ALA A 108 -4.10 -15.00 12.58
CA ALA A 108 -2.74 -14.73 12.16
C ALA A 108 -1.73 -15.21 13.20
N TYR A 109 -0.46 -14.92 12.90
CA TYR A 109 0.69 -15.11 13.75
C TYR A 109 1.59 -13.88 13.67
N SER A 110 2.05 -13.41 14.82
CA SER A 110 3.00 -12.31 14.95
C SER A 110 4.29 -12.77 15.62
N GLY A 111 5.40 -12.05 15.35
CA GLY A 111 6.69 -12.28 15.98
C GLY A 111 7.44 -13.49 15.41
N GLU A 112 7.15 -14.70 15.88
CA GLU A 112 7.79 -15.92 15.37
C GLU A 112 6.81 -17.08 15.37
N VAL A 113 6.68 -17.72 14.21
CA VAL A 113 5.89 -18.94 14.04
C VAL A 113 6.72 -20.03 13.39
N LEU A 114 6.54 -21.26 13.87
CA LEU A 114 7.05 -22.46 13.23
C LEU A 114 5.85 -23.20 12.66
N LEU A 115 5.95 -23.60 11.40
CA LEU A 115 4.93 -24.40 10.70
C LEU A 115 5.50 -25.80 10.41
N PRO A 116 5.40 -26.76 11.36
CA PRO A 116 5.91 -28.12 11.18
C PRO A 116 5.20 -28.87 10.06
N VAL A 117 5.97 -29.59 9.25
CA VAL A 117 5.49 -30.50 8.22
C VAL A 117 6.11 -31.88 8.48
N PRO A 118 5.30 -32.96 8.59
CA PRO A 118 5.84 -34.31 8.71
C PRO A 118 6.42 -34.75 7.36
N ILE A 119 7.70 -35.07 7.35
CA ILE A 119 8.39 -35.62 6.18
C ILE A 119 8.62 -37.10 6.40
N THR A 120 8.07 -37.94 5.52
CA THR A 120 8.23 -39.41 5.61
C THR A 120 9.50 -39.83 4.89
N VAL A 121 10.39 -40.50 5.63
CA VAL A 121 11.68 -41.00 5.14
C VAL A 121 11.50 -42.40 4.58
N PRO A 122 11.86 -42.68 3.31
CA PRO A 122 11.71 -44.00 2.74
C PRO A 122 12.67 -45.01 3.41
N ALA A 123 12.23 -46.26 3.53
CA ALA A 123 13.08 -47.35 4.04
C ALA A 123 14.33 -47.61 3.18
N SER A 124 14.31 -47.18 1.91
CA SER A 124 15.45 -47.27 0.99
C SER A 124 16.52 -46.18 1.21
N ALA A 125 16.32 -45.24 2.13
CA ALA A 125 17.31 -44.22 2.45
C ALA A 125 18.60 -44.87 3.01
N LYS A 126 19.77 -44.49 2.48
CA LYS A 126 21.06 -45.09 2.86
C LYS A 126 21.69 -44.31 4.01
N PRO A 127 21.99 -44.95 5.16
CA PRO A 127 22.76 -44.31 6.22
C PRO A 127 24.12 -43.80 5.73
N GLY A 128 24.54 -42.62 6.21
CA GLY A 128 25.78 -41.95 5.80
C GLY A 128 25.63 -40.99 4.61
N GLN A 129 24.46 -40.92 3.98
CA GLN A 129 24.17 -39.90 2.96
C GLN A 129 23.61 -38.62 3.60
N THR A 130 23.88 -37.46 3.00
CA THR A 130 23.21 -36.20 3.33
C THR A 130 22.19 -35.90 2.23
N VAL A 131 20.93 -35.70 2.61
CA VAL A 131 19.87 -35.29 1.69
C VAL A 131 19.61 -33.80 1.82
N THR A 132 19.25 -33.14 0.72
CA THR A 132 18.81 -31.75 0.74
C THR A 132 17.31 -31.71 0.52
N LEU A 133 16.60 -31.08 1.45
CA LEU A 133 15.18 -30.78 1.35
C LEU A 133 15.05 -29.33 0.89
N GLN A 134 14.24 -29.08 -0.13
CA GLN A 134 13.96 -27.73 -0.61
C GLN A 134 12.46 -27.46 -0.52
N ALA A 135 12.12 -26.25 -0.08
CA ALA A 135 10.75 -25.78 0.00
C ALA A 135 10.65 -24.40 -0.65
N ALA A 136 9.71 -24.24 -1.58
CA ALA A 136 9.24 -22.95 -2.07
C ALA A 136 7.99 -22.57 -1.28
N ALA A 137 8.13 -21.60 -0.39
CA ALA A 137 7.04 -21.11 0.44
C ALA A 137 6.51 -19.79 -0.14
N ALA A 138 5.20 -19.69 -0.32
CA ALA A 138 4.49 -18.46 -0.67
C ALA A 138 3.54 -18.10 0.47
N PHE A 139 3.60 -16.87 0.93
CA PHE A 139 2.83 -16.40 2.08
C PHE A 139 2.48 -14.92 1.93
N LEU A 140 1.35 -14.54 2.51
CA LEU A 140 0.95 -13.15 2.59
C LEU A 140 1.41 -12.58 3.94
N VAL A 141 1.99 -11.37 3.92
CA VAL A 141 2.43 -10.66 5.12
C VAL A 141 1.69 -9.33 5.17
N CYS A 142 1.07 -9.01 6.31
CA CYS A 142 0.23 -7.83 6.43
C CYS A 142 0.54 -7.01 7.69
N GLU A 143 0.42 -5.69 7.57
CA GLU A 143 0.36 -4.73 8.68
C GLU A 143 -0.93 -3.91 8.51
N GLU A 144 -0.88 -2.85 7.69
CA GLU A 144 -2.05 -2.10 7.19
C GLU A 144 -2.35 -2.44 5.72
N ILE A 145 -1.34 -2.91 4.99
CA ILE A 145 -1.40 -3.36 3.60
C ILE A 145 -0.79 -4.76 3.55
N CYS A 146 -1.41 -5.66 2.79
CA CYS A 146 -0.92 -7.01 2.66
C CYS A 146 -0.04 -7.14 1.40
N VAL A 147 1.17 -7.65 1.57
CA VAL A 147 2.18 -7.83 0.53
C VAL A 147 2.43 -9.33 0.33
N PRO A 148 2.27 -9.87 -0.90
CA PRO A 148 2.65 -11.24 -1.18
C PRO A 148 4.18 -11.38 -1.19
N GLU A 149 4.69 -12.35 -0.45
CA GLU A 149 6.12 -12.67 -0.39
C GLU A 149 6.34 -14.17 -0.61
N ASP A 150 7.51 -14.50 -1.15
CA ASP A 150 7.92 -15.87 -1.41
C ASP A 150 9.38 -16.10 -1.04
N ALA A 151 9.70 -17.33 -0.66
CA ALA A 151 11.05 -17.76 -0.29
C ALA A 151 11.32 -19.19 -0.76
N VAL A 152 12.51 -19.42 -1.31
CA VAL A 152 13.02 -20.76 -1.59
C VAL A 152 14.11 -21.06 -0.56
N VAL A 153 13.82 -21.98 0.34
CA VAL A 153 14.69 -22.36 1.46
C VAL A 153 15.14 -23.80 1.35
N THR A 154 16.34 -24.09 1.85
CA THR A 154 16.91 -25.44 1.82
C THR A 154 17.43 -25.87 3.19
N LEU A 155 17.34 -27.17 3.45
CA LEU A 155 17.86 -27.83 4.66
C LEU A 155 18.59 -29.10 4.25
N SER A 156 19.86 -29.22 4.65
CA SER A 156 20.61 -30.47 4.51
C SER A 156 20.46 -31.32 5.76
N LEU A 157 19.97 -32.55 5.62
CA LEU A 157 19.73 -33.48 6.72
C LEU A 157 20.52 -34.77 6.51
N PRO A 158 21.41 -35.17 7.45
CA PRO A 158 22.11 -36.44 7.36
C PRO A 158 21.17 -37.62 7.65
N VAL A 159 21.40 -38.76 7.01
CA VAL A 159 20.68 -40.01 7.27
C VAL A 159 21.54 -40.91 8.14
N VAL A 160 20.99 -41.40 9.26
CA VAL A 160 21.70 -42.26 10.22
C VAL A 160 21.00 -43.62 10.39
N ALA A 161 21.78 -44.64 10.75
CA ALA A 161 21.27 -46.01 10.94
C ALA A 161 20.65 -46.25 12.33
N GLY A 162 20.89 -45.34 13.29
CA GLY A 162 20.41 -45.44 14.67
C GLY A 162 19.38 -44.37 15.01
N PRO A 163 18.87 -44.33 16.25
CA PRO A 163 17.89 -43.32 16.66
C PRO A 163 18.47 -41.92 16.51
N ALA A 164 17.73 -41.04 15.82
CA ALA A 164 18.10 -39.65 15.69
C ALA A 164 17.91 -38.93 17.03
N LYS A 165 18.88 -38.10 17.40
CA LYS A 165 18.76 -37.20 18.56
C LYS A 165 17.99 -35.94 18.12
N PRO A 166 17.29 -35.27 19.03
CA PRO A 166 16.73 -33.94 18.77
C PRO A 166 17.84 -32.99 18.29
N ASP A 167 17.49 -32.09 17.38
CA ASP A 167 18.38 -31.01 16.96
C ASP A 167 18.73 -30.13 18.17
N PRO A 168 20.02 -29.83 18.42
CA PRO A 168 20.43 -29.10 19.62
C PRO A 168 19.93 -27.65 19.66
N LYS A 169 19.59 -27.06 18.51
CA LYS A 169 19.10 -25.67 18.42
C LYS A 169 17.58 -25.61 18.35
N TRP A 170 16.96 -26.50 17.58
CA TRP A 170 15.55 -26.40 17.22
C TRP A 170 14.68 -27.54 17.74
N GLY A 171 15.26 -28.66 18.18
CA GLY A 171 14.50 -29.85 18.55
C GLY A 171 13.52 -29.63 19.70
N GLU A 172 13.92 -28.88 20.73
CA GLU A 172 13.04 -28.54 21.85
C GLU A 172 11.91 -27.58 21.41
N THR A 173 12.25 -26.56 20.61
CA THR A 173 11.28 -25.55 20.15
C THR A 173 10.22 -26.17 19.24
N VAL A 174 10.63 -26.96 18.24
CA VAL A 174 9.70 -27.67 17.35
C VAL A 174 8.86 -28.68 18.15
N GLY A 175 9.46 -29.40 19.09
CA GLY A 175 8.76 -30.32 19.97
C GLY A 175 7.68 -29.64 20.82
N LYS A 176 7.94 -28.44 21.35
CA LYS A 176 6.95 -27.63 22.09
C LYS A 176 5.78 -27.20 21.20
N VAL A 177 6.08 -26.73 19.98
CA VAL A 177 5.06 -26.31 19.00
C VAL A 177 4.15 -27.48 18.63
N LEU A 178 4.73 -28.66 18.35
CA LEU A 178 3.97 -29.88 18.06
C LEU A 178 3.16 -30.39 19.25
N ALA A 179 3.66 -30.21 20.48
CA ALA A 179 2.94 -30.59 21.69
C ALA A 179 1.71 -29.69 21.91
N ALA A 180 1.85 -28.39 21.68
CA ALA A 180 0.82 -27.37 21.87
C ALA A 180 -0.14 -27.21 20.68
N ALA A 181 0.18 -27.78 19.51
CA ALA A 181 -0.71 -27.74 18.36
C ALA A 181 -2.07 -28.40 18.67
N PRO A 182 -3.19 -27.86 18.14
CA PRO A 182 -4.52 -28.42 18.37
C PRO A 182 -4.59 -29.89 17.97
N LYS A 183 -5.21 -30.73 18.81
CA LYS A 183 -5.42 -32.16 18.54
C LYS A 183 -6.84 -32.59 18.87
N PRO A 184 -7.34 -33.66 18.25
CA PRO A 184 -8.61 -34.26 18.64
C PRO A 184 -8.53 -34.78 20.08
N ALA A 185 -9.44 -34.33 20.94
CA ALA A 185 -9.49 -34.73 22.36
C ALA A 185 -10.74 -35.56 22.72
N GLY A 186 -11.39 -36.19 21.74
CA GLY A 186 -12.61 -36.97 21.95
C GLY A 186 -13.80 -36.13 22.44
N LEU A 187 -13.79 -34.82 22.18
CA LEU A 187 -14.87 -33.91 22.51
C LEU A 187 -16.09 -34.20 21.64
N LYS A 188 -17.28 -34.12 22.23
CA LYS A 188 -18.55 -34.18 21.50
C LYS A 188 -19.01 -32.76 21.23
N ALA A 189 -19.16 -32.41 19.96
CA ALA A 189 -19.62 -31.11 19.54
C ALA A 189 -20.90 -31.22 18.68
N THR A 190 -21.88 -30.38 18.96
CA THR A 190 -23.08 -30.23 18.12
C THR A 190 -23.32 -28.77 17.81
N TRP A 191 -23.95 -28.49 16.67
CA TRP A 191 -24.39 -27.15 16.33
C TRP A 191 -25.89 -27.11 16.02
N LYS A 192 -26.53 -26.00 16.39
CA LYS A 192 -27.92 -25.70 16.05
C LYS A 192 -28.05 -24.25 15.61
N LYS A 193 -28.68 -24.03 14.46
CA LYS A 193 -28.99 -22.69 13.96
C LYS A 193 -30.30 -22.20 14.59
N ASP A 194 -30.29 -20.97 15.09
CA ASP A 194 -31.43 -20.26 15.65
C ASP A 194 -31.43 -18.82 15.08
N GLY A 195 -32.22 -18.60 14.02
CA GLY A 195 -32.15 -17.39 13.22
C GLY A 195 -30.77 -17.19 12.58
N GLU A 196 -30.14 -16.04 12.86
CA GLU A 196 -28.78 -15.69 12.42
C GLU A 196 -27.68 -16.18 13.37
N THR A 197 -28.05 -16.81 14.50
CA THR A 197 -27.08 -17.30 15.48
C THR A 197 -26.87 -18.81 15.35
N LEU A 198 -25.62 -19.26 15.27
CA LEU A 198 -25.21 -20.64 15.42
C LEU A 198 -24.82 -20.91 16.87
N LYS A 199 -25.53 -21.82 17.52
CA LYS A 199 -25.20 -22.32 18.85
C LYS A 199 -24.30 -23.54 18.71
N LEU A 200 -23.00 -23.35 18.90
CA LEU A 200 -22.00 -24.43 18.93
C LEU A 200 -21.83 -24.92 20.36
N SER A 201 -22.27 -26.14 20.66
CA SER A 201 -22.19 -26.75 21.98
C SER A 201 -21.10 -27.81 22.01
N VAL A 202 -20.20 -27.77 22.98
CA VAL A 202 -19.08 -28.70 23.11
C VAL A 202 -19.04 -29.25 24.52
N THR A 203 -18.92 -30.58 24.65
CA THR A 203 -18.83 -31.30 25.92
C THR A 203 -17.72 -32.34 25.90
N GLY A 204 -17.15 -32.63 27.06
CA GLY A 204 -16.15 -33.69 27.19
C GLY A 204 -15.31 -33.58 28.45
N ALA A 205 -14.63 -34.68 28.81
CA ALA A 205 -13.84 -34.75 30.03
C ALA A 205 -12.73 -33.68 30.10
N ALA A 206 -12.15 -33.31 28.96
CA ALA A 206 -11.11 -32.28 28.87
C ALA A 206 -11.64 -30.85 29.12
N LEU A 207 -12.96 -30.65 29.13
CA LEU A 207 -13.60 -29.36 29.40
C LEU A 207 -14.14 -29.25 30.84
N LYS A 208 -14.09 -30.34 31.61
CA LYS A 208 -14.55 -30.33 33.00
C LYS A 208 -13.62 -29.45 33.84
N ASP A 209 -14.18 -28.47 34.54
CA ASP A 209 -13.45 -27.48 35.35
C ASP A 209 -12.47 -26.58 34.57
N ALA A 210 -12.57 -26.52 33.23
CA ALA A 210 -11.72 -25.68 32.39
C ALA A 210 -12.06 -24.18 32.54
N ASP A 211 -11.05 -23.31 32.41
CA ASP A 211 -11.24 -21.86 32.40
C ASP A 211 -11.71 -21.41 31.01
N PHE A 212 -12.98 -21.02 30.94
CA PHE A 212 -13.63 -20.55 29.72
C PHE A 212 -13.49 -19.04 29.46
N ALA A 213 -12.75 -18.29 30.29
CA ALA A 213 -12.66 -16.82 30.17
C ALA A 213 -12.13 -16.33 28.81
N GLU A 214 -11.24 -17.11 28.18
CA GLU A 214 -10.62 -16.81 26.89
C GLU A 214 -11.04 -17.81 25.80
N ALA A 215 -12.19 -18.49 25.99
CA ALA A 215 -12.68 -19.47 25.03
C ALA A 215 -12.99 -18.79 23.68
N TYR A 216 -12.44 -19.33 22.59
CA TYR A 216 -12.71 -18.84 21.24
C TYR A 216 -12.68 -19.99 20.23
N PHE A 217 -13.62 -19.96 19.28
CA PHE A 217 -13.68 -20.93 18.20
C PHE A 217 -13.14 -20.34 16.89
N PHE A 218 -12.11 -20.98 16.35
CA PHE A 218 -11.51 -20.68 15.06
C PHE A 218 -12.02 -21.68 14.00
N PRO A 219 -12.93 -21.28 13.09
CA PRO A 219 -13.49 -22.19 12.11
C PRO A 219 -12.46 -22.53 11.02
N TYR A 220 -12.58 -23.75 10.49
CA TYR A 220 -11.78 -24.21 9.36
C TYR A 220 -12.26 -23.68 8.01
N SER A 221 -13.55 -23.40 7.88
CA SER A 221 -14.11 -22.66 6.74
C SER A 221 -14.11 -21.18 7.05
N GLY A 222 -13.55 -20.35 6.15
CA GLY A 222 -13.62 -18.89 6.21
C GLY A 222 -15.00 -18.32 5.90
N LYS A 223 -16.01 -19.17 5.66
CA LYS A 223 -17.38 -18.76 5.34
C LYS A 223 -18.40 -19.20 6.40
N ALA A 224 -17.96 -19.90 7.44
CA ALA A 224 -18.85 -20.50 8.43
C ALA A 224 -19.48 -19.47 9.39
N ILE A 225 -18.73 -18.44 9.77
CA ILE A 225 -19.14 -17.43 10.75
C ILE A 225 -18.76 -16.03 10.26
N ASP A 226 -19.42 -15.01 10.81
CA ASP A 226 -18.88 -13.65 10.81
C ASP A 226 -17.72 -13.60 11.83
N HIS A 227 -16.48 -13.40 11.34
CA HIS A 227 -15.30 -13.44 12.19
C HIS A 227 -15.21 -12.24 13.15
N ALA A 228 -15.71 -11.07 12.73
CA ALA A 228 -15.64 -9.84 13.51
C ALA A 228 -16.65 -9.82 14.66
N ALA A 229 -17.74 -10.59 14.52
CA ALA A 229 -18.78 -10.73 15.53
C ALA A 229 -18.28 -11.39 16.83
N PRO A 230 -18.61 -10.85 18.02
CA PRO A 230 -18.23 -11.45 19.29
C PRO A 230 -18.85 -12.83 19.50
N GLN A 231 -18.06 -13.78 20.01
CA GLN A 231 -18.55 -15.12 20.39
C GLN A 231 -18.97 -15.13 21.85
N ALA A 232 -20.28 -15.15 22.12
CA ALA A 232 -20.78 -15.18 23.49
C ALA A 232 -20.73 -16.60 24.08
N ILE A 233 -20.31 -16.73 25.33
CA ILE A 233 -20.07 -18.02 25.99
C ILE A 233 -21.12 -18.27 27.06
N GLU A 234 -21.78 -19.42 26.99
CA GLU A 234 -22.62 -19.96 28.05
C GLU A 234 -21.95 -21.20 28.65
N ARG A 235 -21.75 -21.21 29.97
CA ARG A 235 -21.03 -22.30 30.65
C ARG A 235 -21.97 -23.40 31.11
N GLY A 236 -21.50 -24.64 31.07
CA GLY A 236 -22.15 -25.79 31.67
C GLY A 236 -21.18 -26.63 32.52
N PRO A 237 -21.71 -27.56 33.31
CA PRO A 237 -20.92 -28.42 34.20
C PRO A 237 -19.97 -29.39 33.47
N GLU A 238 -20.22 -29.68 32.19
CA GLU A 238 -19.47 -30.65 31.39
C GLU A 238 -18.96 -30.06 30.07
N GLY A 239 -19.06 -28.75 29.89
CA GLY A 239 -18.70 -28.08 28.65
C GLY A 239 -19.21 -26.64 28.54
N LEU A 240 -19.32 -26.16 27.31
CA LEU A 240 -19.72 -24.78 27.00
C LEU A 240 -20.54 -24.72 25.71
N THR A 241 -21.27 -23.61 25.55
CA THR A 241 -21.98 -23.27 24.32
C THR A 241 -21.54 -21.90 23.84
N LEU A 242 -21.04 -21.82 22.61
CA LEU A 242 -20.70 -20.59 21.92
C LEU A 242 -21.87 -20.13 21.05
N SER A 243 -22.19 -18.86 21.12
CA SER A 243 -23.11 -18.19 20.20
C SER A 243 -22.28 -17.49 19.14
N LEU A 244 -22.33 -18.01 17.92
CA LEU A 244 -21.59 -17.50 16.76
C LEU A 244 -22.59 -16.84 15.81
N THR A 245 -22.23 -15.70 15.22
CA THR A 245 -23.02 -15.14 14.13
C THR A 245 -22.77 -15.94 12.86
N ALA A 246 -23.83 -16.43 12.23
CA ALA A 246 -23.76 -17.27 11.04
C ALA A 246 -23.10 -16.52 9.88
N GLY A 247 -22.11 -17.15 9.25
CA GLY A 247 -21.50 -16.68 8.02
C GLY A 247 -22.26 -17.17 6.79
N PHE A 248 -21.67 -16.97 5.62
CA PHE A 248 -22.26 -17.34 4.33
C PHE A 248 -22.72 -18.81 4.26
N ASP A 249 -21.91 -19.76 4.76
CA ASP A 249 -22.24 -21.20 4.70
C ASP A 249 -23.52 -21.56 5.47
N PHE A 250 -23.89 -20.74 6.45
CA PHE A 250 -25.09 -20.93 7.27
C PHE A 250 -26.09 -19.77 7.10
N GLY A 251 -25.92 -18.91 6.09
CA GLY A 251 -26.79 -17.77 5.84
C GLY A 251 -28.16 -18.15 5.26
N PRO A 252 -29.07 -17.19 5.06
CA PRO A 252 -30.35 -17.41 4.37
C PRO A 252 -30.17 -17.80 2.89
N GLU A 253 -29.00 -17.51 2.31
CA GLU A 253 -28.66 -17.79 0.90
C GLU A 253 -27.95 -19.14 0.68
N ALA A 254 -27.68 -19.91 1.75
CA ALA A 254 -27.06 -21.21 1.62
C ALA A 254 -28.03 -22.21 0.95
N THR A 255 -27.62 -22.79 -0.19
CA THR A 255 -28.43 -23.78 -0.92
C THR A 255 -28.65 -25.06 -0.12
N GLU A 256 -27.68 -25.46 0.69
CA GLU A 256 -27.77 -26.52 1.70
C GLU A 256 -26.88 -26.16 2.90
N ALA A 257 -27.32 -26.46 4.12
CA ALA A 257 -26.50 -26.24 5.31
C ALA A 257 -25.38 -27.31 5.40
N PRO A 258 -24.14 -26.94 5.77
CA PRO A 258 -23.05 -27.88 5.93
C PRO A 258 -23.43 -29.02 6.88
N THR A 259 -23.07 -30.25 6.55
CA THR A 259 -23.30 -31.41 7.43
C THR A 259 -22.40 -31.39 8.66
N GLU A 260 -21.31 -30.62 8.63
CA GLU A 260 -20.32 -30.54 9.71
C GLU A 260 -19.74 -29.13 9.82
N LEU A 261 -19.48 -28.69 11.05
CA LEU A 261 -18.74 -27.46 11.37
C LEU A 261 -17.45 -27.85 12.09
N SER A 262 -16.32 -27.75 11.40
CA SER A 262 -15.01 -28.09 11.94
C SER A 262 -14.17 -26.85 12.27
N GLY A 263 -13.34 -26.95 13.30
CA GLY A 263 -12.48 -25.87 13.74
C GLY A 263 -11.67 -26.19 14.99
N VAL A 264 -11.01 -25.16 15.54
CA VAL A 264 -10.23 -25.24 16.78
C VAL A 264 -10.97 -24.48 17.88
N LEU A 265 -11.23 -25.16 18.99
CA LEU A 265 -11.66 -24.53 20.23
C LEU A 265 -10.41 -24.22 21.07
N ALA A 266 -10.07 -22.94 21.16
CA ALA A 266 -8.98 -22.45 22.01
C ALA A 266 -9.52 -22.08 23.39
N LEU A 267 -8.78 -22.45 24.43
CA LEU A 267 -9.07 -22.20 25.84
C LEU A 267 -7.79 -21.73 26.53
N LYS A 268 -7.95 -21.15 27.73
CA LYS A 268 -6.79 -20.83 28.56
C LYS A 268 -6.13 -22.12 29.04
N GLY A 269 -4.95 -22.43 28.46
CA GLY A 269 -4.17 -23.63 28.81
C GLY A 269 -4.28 -24.79 27.81
N GLY A 270 -5.00 -24.65 26.69
CA GLY A 270 -5.00 -25.67 25.63
C GLY A 270 -5.92 -25.35 24.45
N SER A 271 -5.71 -26.05 23.33
CA SER A 271 -6.52 -25.94 22.13
C SER A 271 -6.88 -27.33 21.60
N TYR A 272 -8.11 -27.46 21.11
CA TYR A 272 -8.68 -28.75 20.72
C TYR A 272 -9.31 -28.67 19.35
N GLU A 273 -9.02 -29.64 18.49
CA GLU A 273 -9.77 -29.80 17.24
C GLU A 273 -11.14 -30.38 17.54
N ILE A 274 -12.17 -29.76 16.96
CA ILE A 274 -13.55 -30.20 17.08
C ILE A 274 -14.21 -30.29 15.70
N THR A 275 -15.06 -31.28 15.55
CA THR A 275 -15.97 -31.44 14.41
C THR A 275 -17.37 -31.56 14.98
N ALA A 276 -18.21 -30.58 14.70
CA ALA A 276 -19.56 -30.50 15.21
C ALA A 276 -20.57 -30.94 14.15
N THR A 277 -21.53 -31.78 14.54
CA THR A 277 -22.63 -32.22 13.67
C THR A 277 -23.94 -31.51 14.05
N PRO A 278 -24.90 -31.35 13.12
CA PRO A 278 -26.21 -30.80 13.45
C PRO A 278 -26.89 -31.64 14.51
N GLY A 279 -27.40 -31.01 15.56
CA GLY A 279 -28.05 -31.71 16.67
C GLY A 279 -28.54 -30.79 17.77
N GLU A 280 -29.27 -31.36 18.73
CA GLU A 280 -29.68 -30.61 19.92
C GLU A 280 -28.50 -30.32 20.85
N ARG A 281 -28.68 -29.30 21.72
CA ARG A 281 -27.68 -28.92 22.71
C ARG A 281 -27.54 -30.04 23.75
N PRO A 282 -26.34 -30.60 23.99
CA PRO A 282 -26.16 -31.66 24.96
C PRO A 282 -26.47 -31.19 26.39
N ALA A 283 -27.05 -32.08 27.21
CA ALA A 283 -27.17 -31.83 28.64
C ALA A 283 -25.76 -31.66 29.23
N GLY A 284 -25.53 -30.57 29.97
CA GLY A 284 -24.23 -30.26 30.57
C GLY A 284 -23.37 -29.22 29.84
N SER A 285 -23.77 -28.73 28.65
CA SER A 285 -23.08 -27.63 27.95
C SER A 285 -23.56 -26.22 28.37
N VAL A 286 -24.57 -26.14 29.23
CA VAL A 286 -25.20 -24.91 29.74
C VAL A 286 -25.60 -25.06 31.22
N GLY A 287 -25.97 -23.95 31.89
CA GLY A 287 -26.56 -23.96 33.25
C GLY A 287 -25.71 -23.35 34.37
N LEU A 288 -24.48 -22.89 34.09
CA LEU A 288 -23.59 -22.20 35.05
C LEU A 288 -23.48 -20.68 34.82
N GLY A 289 -24.39 -20.12 34.01
CA GLY A 289 -24.44 -18.69 33.68
C GLY A 289 -23.54 -18.28 32.51
N SER A 290 -23.86 -17.14 31.92
CA SER A 290 -23.13 -16.55 30.79
C SER A 290 -21.86 -15.82 31.25
N LEU A 291 -20.82 -15.90 30.43
CA LEU A 291 -19.70 -14.96 30.48
C LEU A 291 -19.93 -13.90 29.38
N PRO A 292 -19.66 -12.61 29.65
CA PRO A 292 -19.60 -11.61 28.60
C PRO A 292 -18.60 -12.06 27.52
N ALA A 293 -18.88 -11.75 26.25
CA ALA A 293 -18.01 -12.11 25.14
C ALA A 293 -16.57 -11.66 25.43
N ALA A 294 -15.59 -12.55 25.18
CA ALA A 294 -14.17 -12.28 25.37
C ALA A 294 -13.66 -11.25 24.33
N GLY A 295 -13.96 -9.98 24.60
CA GLY A 295 -13.48 -8.82 23.86
C GLY A 295 -12.13 -8.34 24.39
N ALA A 296 -11.14 -8.27 23.49
CA ALA A 296 -10.00 -7.38 23.54
C ALA A 296 -9.15 -7.38 24.83
N GLY A 297 -8.32 -8.40 24.99
CA GLY A 297 -7.10 -8.33 25.80
C GLY A 297 -5.95 -7.82 24.94
N SER A 298 -5.55 -6.56 25.16
CA SER A 298 -4.39 -5.92 24.54
C SER A 298 -3.08 -6.52 25.05
N THR A 299 -2.18 -6.90 24.14
CA THR A 299 -0.74 -6.77 24.36
C THR A 299 -0.19 -5.79 23.32
N GLY A 300 0.22 -4.63 23.83
CA GLY A 300 0.64 -3.49 23.03
C GLY A 300 1.97 -3.71 22.33
N GLY A 301 2.01 -3.21 21.09
CA GLY A 301 3.19 -2.88 20.32
C GLY A 301 2.74 -1.98 19.18
N SER A 302 2.90 -0.67 19.34
CA SER A 302 2.35 0.37 18.47
C SER A 302 3.29 0.80 17.33
N GLN A 303 2.67 1.20 16.21
CA GLN A 303 3.10 2.18 15.19
C GLN A 303 4.21 1.73 14.22
N ALA A 304 4.17 1.92 12.90
CA ALA A 304 3.32 2.71 11.99
C ALA A 304 3.84 2.54 10.55
N SER A 305 2.97 2.31 9.54
CA SER A 305 2.90 3.08 8.28
C SER A 305 1.89 2.51 7.28
N GLY A 306 0.85 3.27 6.94
CA GLY A 306 0.73 3.72 5.55
C GLY A 306 -0.64 3.62 4.89
N GLY A 307 -1.76 3.83 5.60
CA GLY A 307 -3.05 3.91 4.90
C GLY A 307 -4.29 4.22 5.72
N ALA A 308 -4.19 4.58 7.00
CA ALA A 308 -5.36 4.90 7.79
C ALA A 308 -5.54 6.42 7.93
N ALA A 309 -6.54 6.95 7.22
CA ALA A 309 -7.29 8.10 7.71
C ALA A 309 -7.86 7.70 9.08
N ALA A 310 -7.14 8.05 10.14
CA ALA A 310 -7.48 7.69 11.50
C ALA A 310 -8.79 8.36 11.91
N ASP A 311 -9.65 7.60 12.58
CA ASP A 311 -10.78 8.10 13.36
C ASP A 311 -10.30 9.21 14.30
N ALA A 312 -10.62 10.45 13.93
CA ALA A 312 -10.18 11.68 14.59
C ALA A 312 -11.00 12.00 15.86
N SER A 313 -11.39 10.97 16.61
CA SER A 313 -12.24 11.10 17.80
C SER A 313 -11.59 10.56 19.08
N GLY A 314 -10.48 9.82 18.98
CA GLY A 314 -9.76 9.27 20.13
C GLY A 314 -8.48 10.04 20.43
N VAL A 315 -8.19 10.27 21.71
CA VAL A 315 -7.08 11.08 22.26
C VAL A 315 -5.65 10.63 21.82
N GLY A 316 -5.52 9.60 20.97
CA GLY A 316 -4.27 9.15 20.33
C GLY A 316 -4.11 9.44 18.82
N GLY A 317 -5.13 9.95 18.12
CA GLY A 317 -5.09 10.10 16.64
C GLY A 317 -4.35 11.35 16.12
N LEU A 318 -4.41 12.46 16.85
CA LEU A 318 -3.79 13.71 16.42
C LEU A 318 -2.25 13.65 16.37
N PRO A 319 -1.52 13.14 17.39
CA PRO A 319 -0.06 13.06 17.34
C PRO A 319 0.46 12.20 16.20
N VAL A 320 -0.21 11.09 15.91
CA VAL A 320 0.13 10.18 14.81
C VAL A 320 -0.09 10.85 13.46
N ALA A 321 -1.23 11.52 13.27
CA ALA A 321 -1.50 12.29 12.06
C ALA A 321 -0.46 13.41 11.83
N LEU A 322 -0.04 14.11 12.89
CA LEU A 322 0.99 15.14 12.81
C LEU A 322 2.38 14.55 12.48
N LEU A 323 2.70 13.38 13.04
CA LEU A 323 3.94 12.67 12.71
C LEU A 323 3.97 12.28 11.23
N PHE A 324 2.88 11.68 10.71
CA PHE A 324 2.78 11.34 9.29
C PHE A 324 2.78 12.56 8.38
N ALA A 325 2.13 13.66 8.78
CA ALA A 325 2.18 14.92 8.04
C ALA A 325 3.62 15.47 7.97
N PHE A 326 4.35 15.40 9.08
CA PHE A 326 5.77 15.77 9.14
C PHE A 326 6.63 14.87 8.24
N LEU A 327 6.44 13.54 8.30
CA LEU A 327 7.14 12.59 7.42
C LEU A 327 6.78 12.80 5.95
N GLY A 328 5.52 13.10 5.64
CA GLY A 328 5.06 13.48 4.31
C GLY A 328 5.81 14.71 3.80
N GLY A 329 5.90 15.76 4.61
CA GLY A 329 6.70 16.95 4.32
C GLY A 329 8.19 16.63 4.06
N LEU A 330 8.76 15.69 4.81
CA LEU A 330 10.13 15.24 4.58
C LEU A 330 10.28 14.53 3.23
N ILE A 331 9.35 13.64 2.87
CA ILE A 331 9.31 12.92 1.59
C ILE A 331 9.19 13.88 0.40
N LEU A 332 8.47 15.00 0.53
CA LEU A 332 8.36 16.00 -0.53
C LEU A 332 9.73 16.56 -0.98
N ASN A 333 10.76 16.51 -0.14
CA ASN A 333 12.12 16.92 -0.53
C ASN A 333 12.80 15.95 -1.51
N LEU A 334 12.33 14.70 -1.60
CA LEU A 334 12.83 13.70 -2.55
C LEU A 334 12.17 13.85 -3.93
N MET A 335 11.16 14.70 -4.07
CA MET A 335 10.49 14.90 -5.36
C MET A 335 11.38 15.68 -6.35
N PRO A 336 11.46 15.26 -7.62
CA PRO A 336 12.36 15.86 -8.61
C PRO A 336 12.18 17.37 -8.80
N CYS A 337 10.99 17.93 -8.55
CA CYS A 337 10.71 19.37 -8.71
C CYS A 337 11.28 20.25 -7.59
N VAL A 338 11.58 19.68 -6.42
CA VAL A 338 12.08 20.44 -5.25
C VAL A 338 13.61 20.47 -5.25
N PHE A 339 14.23 19.48 -5.91
CA PHE A 339 15.68 19.32 -6.00
C PHE A 339 16.45 20.54 -6.58
N PRO A 340 15.96 21.24 -7.63
CA PRO A 340 16.63 22.45 -8.13
C PRO A 340 16.74 23.55 -7.07
N VAL A 341 15.67 23.79 -6.32
CA VAL A 341 15.63 24.84 -5.29
C VAL A 341 16.51 24.46 -4.10
N LEU A 342 16.46 23.20 -3.67
CA LEU A 342 17.27 22.67 -2.58
C LEU A 342 18.77 22.72 -2.90
N SER A 343 19.19 22.28 -4.09
CA SER A 343 20.60 22.26 -4.49
C SER A 343 21.20 23.67 -4.59
N MET A 344 20.48 24.62 -5.19
CA MET A 344 20.90 26.03 -5.26
C MET A 344 21.05 26.64 -3.87
N LYS A 345 20.11 26.37 -2.97
CA LYS A 345 20.16 26.94 -1.62
C LYS A 345 21.22 26.26 -0.76
N ALA A 346 21.39 24.94 -0.84
CA ALA A 346 22.46 24.20 -0.18
C ALA A 346 23.84 24.74 -0.59
N ALA A 347 24.06 25.01 -1.89
CA ALA A 347 25.27 25.65 -2.40
C ALA A 347 25.44 27.08 -1.85
N SER A 348 24.34 27.84 -1.70
CA SER A 348 24.36 29.19 -1.11
C SER A 348 24.75 29.19 0.38
N LEU A 349 24.28 28.25 1.21
CA LEU A 349 24.78 28.17 2.60
C LEU A 349 26.21 27.65 2.69
N ALA A 350 26.61 26.73 1.81
CA ALA A 350 27.98 26.26 1.76
C ALA A 350 28.96 27.41 1.47
N ALA A 351 28.56 28.38 0.63
CA ALA A 351 29.33 29.60 0.37
C ALA A 351 29.41 30.55 1.59
N HIS A 352 28.44 30.51 2.50
CA HIS A 352 28.38 31.33 3.72
C HIS A 352 28.75 30.55 5.00
N ALA A 353 29.35 29.35 4.87
CA ALA A 353 29.65 28.44 5.98
C ALA A 353 30.63 29.01 7.03
N HIS A 354 31.23 30.17 6.76
CA HIS A 354 32.15 30.87 7.65
C HIS A 354 31.45 31.74 8.72
N ASP A 355 30.13 31.99 8.60
CA ASP A 355 29.34 32.79 9.57
C ASP A 355 28.09 32.02 10.02
N ALA A 356 28.26 31.21 11.08
CA ALA A 356 27.20 30.33 11.60
C ALA A 356 25.94 31.09 12.07
N GLY A 357 26.07 32.35 12.50
CA GLY A 357 24.94 33.16 12.91
C GLY A 357 24.04 33.51 11.72
N LYS A 358 24.64 33.95 10.62
CA LYS A 358 23.91 34.25 9.38
C LYS A 358 23.31 33.01 8.74
N THR A 359 24.01 31.88 8.76
CA THR A 359 23.50 30.59 8.24
C THR A 359 22.22 30.16 8.98
N ARG A 360 22.19 30.21 10.31
CA ARG A 360 21.00 29.86 11.12
C ARG A 360 19.84 30.82 10.87
N ALA A 361 20.11 32.12 10.82
CA ALA A 361 19.08 33.13 10.59
C ALA A 361 18.43 32.95 9.20
N GLN A 362 19.22 32.65 8.16
CA GLN A 362 18.71 32.30 6.83
C GLN A 362 17.91 30.99 6.83
N GLY A 363 18.33 29.99 7.61
CA GLY A 363 17.57 28.75 7.84
C GLY A 363 16.17 29.01 8.41
N LEU A 364 16.08 29.85 9.44
CA LEU A 364 14.80 30.22 10.07
C LEU A 364 13.92 31.08 9.16
N ALA A 365 14.51 32.01 8.40
CA ALA A 365 13.75 32.81 7.44
C ALA A 365 13.14 31.93 6.33
N PHE A 366 13.87 30.92 5.86
CA PHE A 366 13.35 29.93 4.92
C PHE A 366 12.18 29.13 5.51
N LEU A 367 12.33 28.62 6.74
CA LEU A 367 11.25 27.94 7.47
C LEU A 367 10.00 28.81 7.58
N PHE A 368 10.16 30.08 7.97
CA PHE A 368 9.03 31.00 8.10
C PHE A 368 8.33 31.26 6.76
N GLY A 369 9.09 31.36 5.67
CA GLY A 369 8.54 31.46 4.31
C GLY A 369 7.70 30.25 3.90
N VAL A 370 8.20 29.04 4.20
CA VAL A 370 7.48 27.78 3.93
C VAL A 370 6.20 27.71 4.77
N VAL A 371 6.29 27.92 6.08
CA VAL A 371 5.15 27.85 7.01
C VAL A 371 4.09 28.87 6.66
N ALA A 372 4.46 30.13 6.42
CA ALA A 372 3.51 31.17 6.04
C ALA A 372 2.77 30.83 4.75
N THR A 373 3.46 30.26 3.76
CA THR A 373 2.86 29.91 2.47
C THR A 373 1.90 28.72 2.59
N PHE A 374 2.28 27.65 3.31
CA PHE A 374 1.40 26.51 3.54
C PHE A 374 0.15 26.89 4.35
N LEU A 375 0.29 27.70 5.39
CA LEU A 375 -0.84 28.16 6.19
C LEU A 375 -1.75 29.12 5.40
N ALA A 376 -1.18 29.99 4.55
CA ALA A 376 -1.98 30.84 3.67
C ALA A 376 -2.78 30.01 2.65
N LEU A 377 -2.17 28.98 2.06
CA LEU A 377 -2.86 28.05 1.15
C LEU A 377 -3.96 27.26 1.89
N ALA A 378 -3.66 26.72 3.07
CA ALA A 378 -4.64 26.01 3.89
C ALA A 378 -5.83 26.91 4.28
N GLY A 379 -5.54 28.14 4.74
CA GLY A 379 -6.55 29.12 5.10
C GLY A 379 -7.44 29.51 3.90
N LEU A 380 -6.84 29.70 2.72
CA LEU A 380 -7.59 29.97 1.49
C LEU A 380 -8.52 28.81 1.13
N LEU A 381 -8.03 27.56 1.18
CA LEU A 381 -8.83 26.38 0.86
C LEU A 381 -9.98 26.17 1.85
N ILE A 382 -9.74 26.38 3.15
CA ILE A 382 -10.77 26.32 4.18
C ILE A 382 -11.84 27.41 3.95
N ALA A 383 -11.42 28.64 3.63
CA ALA A 383 -12.33 29.74 3.35
C ALA A 383 -13.21 29.48 2.12
N VAL A 384 -12.64 28.92 1.04
CA VAL A 384 -13.39 28.56 -0.16
C VAL A 384 -14.36 27.42 0.13
N ARG A 385 -13.97 26.42 0.92
CA ARG A 385 -14.85 25.33 1.35
C ARG A 385 -16.02 25.81 2.19
N ALA A 386 -15.79 26.78 3.09
CA ALA A 386 -16.85 27.41 3.87
C ALA A 386 -17.88 28.15 2.99
N GLY A 387 -17.51 28.52 1.76
CA GLY A 387 -18.40 29.09 0.74
C GLY A 387 -19.29 28.08 0.01
N GLY A 388 -19.25 26.79 0.35
CA GLY A 388 -20.12 25.75 -0.22
C GLY A 388 -19.59 25.07 -1.48
N GLU A 389 -18.39 25.42 -1.94
CA GLU A 389 -17.73 24.73 -3.06
C GLU A 389 -16.99 23.49 -2.53
N ALA A 390 -17.35 22.30 -3.01
CA ALA A 390 -16.63 21.05 -2.75
C ALA A 390 -15.28 21.04 -3.49
N VAL A 391 -14.31 21.78 -2.98
CA VAL A 391 -12.95 21.85 -3.54
C VAL A 391 -12.12 20.68 -3.01
N GLY A 392 -12.02 19.63 -3.81
CA GLY A 392 -11.11 18.51 -3.57
C GLY A 392 -9.67 18.86 -3.97
N TRP A 393 -8.67 18.34 -3.24
CA TRP A 393 -7.26 18.45 -3.63
C TRP A 393 -7.03 17.68 -4.94
N GLY A 394 -6.69 18.39 -6.02
CA GLY A 394 -6.62 17.83 -7.39
C GLY A 394 -7.60 18.45 -8.39
N PHE A 395 -8.52 19.33 -7.96
CA PHE A 395 -9.45 20.08 -8.84
C PHE A 395 -8.71 20.83 -9.98
N GLN A 396 -7.46 21.20 -9.73
CA GLN A 396 -6.55 21.83 -10.67
C GLN A 396 -6.40 21.01 -11.95
N LEU A 397 -6.41 19.67 -11.85
CA LEU A 397 -6.26 18.78 -13.01
C LEU A 397 -7.54 18.67 -13.86
N GLN A 398 -8.70 19.14 -13.38
CA GLN A 398 -9.93 19.20 -14.18
C GLN A 398 -9.99 20.43 -15.09
N SER A 399 -9.12 21.42 -14.88
CA SER A 399 -9.08 22.64 -15.69
C SER A 399 -8.08 22.51 -16.84
N PRO A 400 -8.51 22.58 -18.11
CA PRO A 400 -7.60 22.50 -19.25
C PRO A 400 -6.52 23.58 -19.20
N ALA A 401 -6.89 24.78 -18.71
CA ALA A 401 -5.97 25.90 -18.57
C ALA A 401 -4.85 25.60 -17.57
N VAL A 402 -5.20 25.03 -16.42
CA VAL A 402 -4.22 24.69 -15.40
C VAL A 402 -3.33 23.54 -15.87
N VAL A 403 -3.90 22.49 -16.48
CA VAL A 403 -3.11 21.36 -17.02
C VAL A 403 -2.15 21.81 -18.13
N ALA A 404 -2.57 22.72 -19.01
CA ALA A 404 -1.71 23.30 -20.04
C ALA A 404 -0.54 24.08 -19.43
N VAL A 405 -0.79 24.94 -18.43
CA VAL A 405 0.26 25.70 -17.75
C VAL A 405 1.21 24.76 -17.00
N LEU A 406 0.67 23.76 -16.30
CA LEU A 406 1.46 22.79 -15.55
C LEU A 406 2.33 21.93 -16.46
N SER A 407 1.83 21.50 -17.63
CA SER A 407 2.64 20.71 -18.58
C SER A 407 3.83 21.51 -19.13
N LEU A 408 3.62 22.78 -19.48
CA LEU A 408 4.69 23.69 -19.91
C LEU A 408 5.66 24.02 -18.78
N LEU A 409 5.18 24.16 -17.54
CA LEU A 409 6.03 24.33 -16.37
C LEU A 409 6.91 23.10 -16.12
N MET A 410 6.35 21.90 -16.17
CA MET A 410 7.11 20.65 -16.01
C MET A 410 8.15 20.47 -17.11
N LEU A 411 7.81 20.85 -18.34
CA LEU A 411 8.77 20.90 -19.45
C LEU A 411 9.92 21.88 -19.15
N LEU A 412 9.61 23.11 -18.69
CA LEU A 412 10.64 24.10 -18.34
C LEU A 412 11.54 23.64 -17.20
N VAL A 413 10.99 22.98 -16.18
CA VAL A 413 11.77 22.40 -15.08
C VAL A 413 12.67 21.28 -15.60
N ALA A 414 12.17 20.41 -16.49
CA ALA A 414 12.97 19.36 -17.11
C ALA A 414 14.10 19.93 -18.00
N LEU A 415 13.82 21.01 -18.74
CA LEU A 415 14.81 21.72 -19.56
C LEU A 415 15.88 22.40 -18.69
N ASN A 416 15.50 22.95 -17.54
CA ASN A 416 16.45 23.49 -16.58
C ASN A 416 17.32 22.40 -15.96
N LEU A 417 16.73 21.26 -15.57
CA LEU A 417 17.47 20.10 -15.04
C LEU A 417 18.39 19.43 -16.07
N SER A 418 18.06 19.50 -17.35
CA SER A 418 18.89 19.00 -18.47
C SER A 418 19.97 20.00 -18.92
N GLY A 419 20.08 21.15 -18.26
CA GLY A 419 21.13 22.14 -18.53
C GLY A 419 20.91 22.98 -19.79
N VAL A 420 19.70 22.99 -20.36
CA VAL A 420 19.37 23.82 -21.54
C VAL A 420 19.45 25.31 -21.21
N PHE A 421 19.12 25.68 -19.98
CA PHE A 421 19.32 27.01 -19.40
C PHE A 421 19.47 26.90 -17.87
N GLU A 422 20.19 27.83 -17.25
CA GLU A 422 20.41 27.82 -15.81
C GLU A 422 19.93 29.11 -15.16
N VAL A 423 18.78 29.06 -14.48
CA VAL A 423 18.24 30.21 -13.71
C VAL A 423 19.25 30.74 -12.67
N GLY A 424 20.14 29.88 -12.16
CA GLY A 424 21.18 30.25 -11.20
C GLY A 424 22.26 31.18 -11.75
N ALA A 425 22.57 31.11 -13.04
CA ALA A 425 23.66 31.86 -13.65
C ALA A 425 23.29 33.34 -13.88
N ALA A 426 22.07 33.61 -14.35
CA ALA A 426 21.50 34.97 -14.43
C ALA A 426 21.41 35.66 -13.07
N VAL A 427 21.02 34.95 -12.00
CA VAL A 427 20.90 35.51 -10.64
C VAL A 427 22.27 35.75 -10.01
N GLN A 428 23.25 34.87 -10.26
CA GLN A 428 24.64 35.08 -9.83
C GLN A 428 25.34 36.21 -10.61
N GLY A 429 25.03 36.39 -11.90
CA GLY A 429 25.57 37.48 -12.72
C GLY A 429 24.90 38.84 -12.50
N ALA A 430 23.62 38.87 -12.12
CA ALA A 430 22.91 40.09 -11.71
C ALA A 430 23.27 40.55 -10.29
N ALA A 431 23.81 39.65 -9.47
CA ALA A 431 24.34 39.95 -8.13
C ALA A 431 25.60 40.85 -8.14
N GLY A 432 26.15 41.17 -9.32
CA GLY A 432 27.17 42.22 -9.47
C GLY A 432 26.62 43.65 -9.52
N GLY A 433 25.29 43.86 -9.59
CA GLY A 433 24.72 45.19 -9.84
C GLY A 433 23.48 45.59 -9.05
N VAL A 434 22.59 44.67 -8.65
CA VAL A 434 21.40 45.04 -7.85
C VAL A 434 21.09 43.91 -6.86
N SER A 435 21.07 44.29 -5.58
CA SER A 435 20.79 43.48 -4.40
C SER A 435 19.37 42.92 -4.36
N ALA A 436 19.05 41.97 -5.24
CA ALA A 436 17.91 41.08 -5.04
C ALA A 436 18.30 39.94 -4.06
N GLY A 437 18.44 40.29 -2.79
CA GLY A 437 18.13 39.39 -1.67
C GLY A 437 19.18 38.39 -1.17
N SER A 438 20.46 38.75 -1.00
CA SER A 438 21.44 37.90 -0.29
C SER A 438 21.24 37.81 1.24
N GLY A 439 20.09 38.29 1.77
CA GLY A 439 19.76 38.35 3.19
C GLY A 439 18.53 37.53 3.60
N LEU A 440 18.01 37.79 4.81
CA LEU A 440 16.85 37.10 5.39
C LEU A 440 15.60 37.14 4.50
N ALA A 441 15.32 38.29 3.89
CA ALA A 441 14.17 38.46 2.98
C ALA A 441 14.25 37.53 1.76
N GLY A 442 15.46 37.35 1.19
CA GLY A 442 15.65 36.39 0.09
C GLY A 442 15.47 34.96 0.54
N ALA A 443 15.89 34.60 1.75
CA ALA A 443 15.65 33.27 2.32
C ALA A 443 14.14 32.99 2.53
N PHE A 444 13.39 33.96 3.04
CA PHE A 444 11.93 33.89 3.17
C PHE A 444 11.24 33.68 1.80
N LEU A 445 11.57 34.52 0.80
CA LEU A 445 10.99 34.41 -0.54
C LEU A 445 11.36 33.10 -1.24
N THR A 446 12.58 32.59 -1.05
CA THR A 446 12.96 31.28 -1.57
C THR A 446 12.16 30.14 -0.93
N GLY A 447 11.80 30.27 0.36
CA GLY A 447 10.92 29.31 1.03
C GLY A 447 9.50 29.34 0.46
N ALA A 448 8.93 30.52 0.24
CA ALA A 448 7.61 30.66 -0.36
C ALA A 448 7.57 30.13 -1.81
N LEU A 449 8.58 30.47 -2.62
CA LEU A 449 8.69 29.99 -3.99
C LEU A 449 8.84 28.46 -4.06
N ALA A 450 9.58 27.86 -3.12
CA ALA A 450 9.74 26.41 -3.05
C ALA A 450 8.40 25.68 -2.88
N VAL A 451 7.50 26.20 -2.04
CA VAL A 451 6.16 25.61 -1.83
C VAL A 451 5.31 25.73 -3.10
N ILE A 452 5.31 26.90 -3.75
CA ILE A 452 4.50 27.15 -4.95
C ILE A 452 4.95 26.25 -6.12
N VAL A 453 6.27 26.11 -6.31
CA VAL A 453 6.84 25.28 -7.38
C VAL A 453 6.68 23.78 -7.08
N ALA A 454 6.70 23.39 -5.80
CA ALA A 454 6.49 22.00 -5.39
C ALA A 454 5.03 21.56 -5.55
N ALA A 455 4.06 22.45 -5.30
CA ALA A 455 2.64 22.09 -5.24
C ALA A 455 2.15 21.17 -6.39
N PRO A 456 2.47 21.43 -7.67
CA PRO A 456 2.01 20.60 -8.78
C PRO A 456 2.55 19.16 -8.78
N CYS A 457 3.76 18.91 -8.28
CA CYS A 457 4.32 17.55 -8.25
C CYS A 457 3.85 16.75 -7.04
N THR A 458 3.41 17.44 -5.98
CA THR A 458 2.85 16.82 -4.78
C THR A 458 1.37 16.45 -4.93
N ALA A 459 0.69 17.04 -5.92
CA ALA A 459 -0.76 16.92 -6.08
C ALA A 459 -1.27 15.47 -6.19
N PRO A 460 -0.67 14.57 -7.00
CA PRO A 460 -1.15 13.19 -7.13
C PRO A 460 -0.97 12.36 -5.85
N PHE A 461 0.09 12.62 -5.08
CA PHE A 461 0.44 11.82 -3.90
C PHE A 461 -0.31 12.27 -2.65
N MET A 462 -0.66 13.55 -2.58
CA MET A 462 -1.28 14.16 -1.39
C MET A 462 -2.80 14.34 -1.51
N ALA A 463 -3.41 13.97 -2.65
CA ALA A 463 -4.85 14.14 -2.89
C ALA A 463 -5.74 13.45 -1.84
N GLY A 464 -5.45 12.18 -1.50
CA GLY A 464 -6.22 11.45 -0.48
C GLY A 464 -6.03 12.02 0.93
N ALA A 465 -4.78 12.23 1.34
CA ALA A 465 -4.45 12.71 2.68
C ALA A 465 -4.93 14.15 2.94
N LEU A 466 -4.69 15.07 1.99
CA LEU A 466 -5.15 16.45 2.10
C LEU A 466 -6.64 16.58 1.83
N GLY A 467 -7.23 15.73 0.99
CA GLY A 467 -8.67 15.65 0.80
C GLY A 467 -9.40 15.29 2.10
N PHE A 468 -8.90 14.31 2.85
CA PHE A 468 -9.41 13.96 4.18
C PHE A 468 -9.12 15.05 5.24
N ALA A 469 -7.90 15.59 5.31
CA ALA A 469 -7.63 16.72 6.20
C ALA A 469 -8.57 17.91 5.92
N LEU A 470 -8.89 18.08 4.62
CA LEU A 470 -9.95 18.89 4.03
C LEU A 470 -11.27 18.77 4.79
N THR A 471 -11.71 17.55 5.07
CA THR A 471 -13.02 17.23 5.66
C THR A 471 -13.10 17.43 7.16
N GLN A 472 -11.97 17.51 7.84
CA GLN A 472 -11.85 17.67 9.30
C GLN A 472 -12.10 19.12 9.77
N PRO A 473 -12.28 19.35 11.09
CA PRO A 473 -12.40 20.71 11.63
C PRO A 473 -11.22 21.61 11.22
N PRO A 474 -11.43 22.92 10.96
CA PRO A 474 -10.40 23.84 10.46
C PRO A 474 -9.09 23.84 11.27
N ALA A 475 -9.18 23.73 12.59
CA ALA A 475 -8.01 23.66 13.47
C ALA A 475 -7.16 22.42 13.22
N PHE A 476 -7.78 21.27 12.97
CA PHE A 476 -7.08 20.02 12.65
C PHE A 476 -6.34 20.13 11.31
N ALA A 477 -7.03 20.64 10.28
CA ALA A 477 -6.44 20.87 8.97
C ALA A 477 -5.21 21.79 9.06
N LEU A 478 -5.31 22.92 9.76
CA LEU A 478 -4.19 23.86 9.94
C LEU A 478 -2.99 23.22 10.66
N LEU A 479 -3.22 22.36 11.65
CA LEU A 479 -2.14 21.63 12.34
C LEU A 479 -1.44 20.63 11.42
N VAL A 480 -2.20 19.91 10.57
CA VAL A 480 -1.64 19.00 9.56
C VAL A 480 -0.79 19.76 8.55
N PHE A 481 -1.29 20.88 8.02
CA PHE A 481 -0.53 21.74 7.09
C PHE A 481 0.72 22.34 7.75
N LEU A 482 0.65 22.70 9.04
CA LEU A 482 1.81 23.17 9.80
C LEU A 482 2.87 22.07 9.94
N ALA A 483 2.47 20.86 10.34
CA ALA A 483 3.39 19.72 10.47
C ALA A 483 4.07 19.38 9.14
N LEU A 484 3.30 19.40 8.04
CA LEU A 484 3.82 19.18 6.69
C LEU A 484 4.79 20.28 6.26
N ALA A 485 4.50 21.55 6.57
CA ALA A 485 5.40 22.67 6.30
C ALA A 485 6.72 22.56 7.08
N ILE A 486 6.66 22.16 8.35
CA ILE A 486 7.86 21.93 9.18
C ILE A 486 8.67 20.77 8.61
N GLY A 487 8.03 19.67 8.22
CA GLY A 487 8.68 18.54 7.56
C GLY A 487 9.38 18.91 6.26
N PHE A 488 8.72 19.71 5.42
CA PHE A 488 9.29 20.22 4.17
C PHE A 488 10.53 21.08 4.41
N ALA A 489 10.50 21.97 5.41
CA ALA A 489 11.63 22.84 5.73
C ALA A 489 12.74 22.17 6.57
N ALA A 490 12.46 21.02 7.20
CA ALA A 490 13.34 20.39 8.18
C ALA A 490 14.76 20.10 7.66
N PRO A 491 14.98 19.50 6.47
CA PRO A 491 16.35 19.22 5.99
C PRO A 491 17.22 20.46 5.92
N PHE A 492 16.63 21.58 5.49
CA PHE A 492 17.32 22.84 5.33
C PHE A 492 17.67 23.50 6.66
N VAL A 493 16.71 23.51 7.60
CA VAL A 493 16.92 24.04 8.95
C VAL A 493 17.97 23.20 9.67
N ILE A 494 17.89 21.86 9.58
CA ILE A 494 18.89 20.96 10.19
C ILE A 494 20.28 21.27 9.66
N LEU A 495 20.45 21.42 8.34
CA LEU A 495 21.75 21.80 7.76
C LEU A 495 22.24 23.16 8.25
N ALA A 496 21.35 24.14 8.38
CA ALA A 496 21.71 25.47 8.88
C ALA A 496 22.18 25.47 10.35
N PHE A 497 21.67 24.56 11.17
CA PHE A 497 22.05 24.43 12.59
C PHE A 497 23.19 23.43 12.85
N ALA A 498 23.45 22.51 11.92
CA ALA A 498 24.50 21.48 12.00
C ALA A 498 25.64 21.71 10.99
N PRO A 499 26.56 22.66 11.23
CA PRO A 499 27.67 22.97 10.31
C PRO A 499 28.64 21.80 10.09
N GLY A 500 28.71 20.85 11.02
CA GLY A 500 29.49 19.62 10.86
C GLY A 500 28.93 18.68 9.79
N LEU A 501 27.61 18.69 9.56
CA LEU A 501 26.95 17.88 8.53
C LEU A 501 27.14 18.50 7.13
N LEU A 502 27.12 19.83 7.05
CA LEU A 502 27.47 20.59 5.84
C LEU A 502 28.88 20.26 5.31
N LYS A 503 29.85 20.03 6.22
CA LYS A 503 31.23 19.64 5.85
C LYS A 503 31.34 18.21 5.28
N LYS A 504 30.36 17.34 5.55
CA LYS A 504 30.33 15.96 5.05
C LYS A 504 29.62 15.82 3.70
N LEU A 505 28.87 16.84 3.26
CA LEU A 505 28.21 16.78 1.96
C LEU A 505 29.24 16.82 0.83
N PRO A 506 29.08 16.00 -0.23
CA PRO A 506 29.92 16.08 -1.42
C PRO A 506 29.77 17.46 -2.04
N ARG A 507 30.90 18.05 -2.47
CA ARG A 507 30.88 19.35 -3.13
C ARG A 507 30.05 19.26 -4.43
N PRO A 508 29.25 20.28 -4.76
CA PRO A 508 28.59 20.38 -6.06
C PRO A 508 29.63 20.18 -7.18
N GLY A 509 29.38 19.24 -8.08
CA GLY A 509 30.30 18.84 -9.16
C GLY A 509 29.63 17.83 -10.09
N ALA A 510 30.42 17.09 -10.89
CA ALA A 510 29.91 16.24 -11.96
C ALA A 510 28.84 15.20 -11.54
N TRP A 511 28.92 14.66 -10.32
CA TRP A 511 27.88 13.76 -9.78
C TRP A 511 26.50 14.43 -9.73
N MET A 512 26.46 15.70 -9.32
CA MET A 512 25.22 16.46 -9.18
C MET A 512 24.60 16.72 -10.55
N ASP A 513 25.43 16.92 -11.58
CA ASP A 513 24.95 17.13 -12.95
C ASP A 513 24.39 15.83 -13.54
N VAL A 514 25.03 14.68 -13.30
CA VAL A 514 24.47 13.37 -13.67
C VAL A 514 23.13 13.13 -12.97
N LEU A 515 23.02 13.43 -11.67
CA LEU A 515 21.77 13.29 -10.93
C LEU A 515 20.67 14.23 -11.47
N LYS A 516 20.99 15.49 -11.77
CA LYS A 516 20.04 16.43 -12.38
C LYS A 516 19.54 15.94 -13.74
N HIS A 517 20.45 15.48 -14.61
CA HIS A 517 20.09 14.93 -15.91
C HIS A 517 19.22 13.69 -15.77
N ALA A 518 19.53 12.79 -14.83
CA ALA A 518 18.70 11.61 -14.55
C ALA A 518 17.29 12.00 -14.07
N LEU A 519 17.18 12.99 -13.17
CA LEU A 519 15.90 13.49 -12.65
C LEU A 519 15.09 14.30 -13.68
N ALA A 520 15.70 14.77 -14.78
CA ALA A 520 14.98 15.41 -15.87
C ALA A 520 14.04 14.44 -16.61
N PHE A 521 14.39 13.16 -16.74
CA PHE A 521 13.57 12.17 -17.47
C PHE A 521 12.21 11.90 -16.83
N PRO A 522 12.09 11.67 -15.50
CA PRO A 522 10.80 11.64 -14.83
C PRO A 522 9.96 12.91 -15.04
N MET A 523 10.59 14.08 -15.12
CA MET A 523 9.90 15.35 -15.36
C MET A 523 9.38 15.48 -16.79
N TYR A 524 10.15 15.03 -17.79
CA TYR A 524 9.63 14.88 -19.15
C TYR A 524 8.46 13.89 -19.20
N GLY A 525 8.52 12.79 -18.43
CA GLY A 525 7.42 11.84 -18.28
C GLY A 525 6.16 12.49 -17.68
N ALA A 526 6.31 13.29 -16.63
CA ALA A 526 5.21 14.03 -16.02
C ALA A 526 4.59 15.07 -16.99
N ALA A 527 5.43 15.80 -17.73
CA ALA A 527 4.96 16.73 -18.76
C ALA A 527 4.17 16.01 -19.87
N ALA A 528 4.69 14.88 -20.37
CA ALA A 528 4.01 14.06 -21.38
C ALA A 528 2.67 13.51 -20.86
N TRP A 529 2.62 13.07 -19.61
CA TRP A 529 1.39 12.62 -18.97
C TRP A 529 0.34 13.74 -18.86
N LEU A 530 0.74 14.94 -18.44
CA LEU A 530 -0.17 16.11 -18.39
C LEU A 530 -0.66 16.52 -19.79
N VAL A 531 0.18 16.42 -20.81
CA VAL A 531 -0.24 16.66 -22.21
C VAL A 531 -1.29 15.63 -22.66
N TRP A 532 -1.13 14.36 -22.28
CA TRP A 532 -2.15 13.34 -22.52
C TRP A 532 -3.45 13.64 -21.78
N VAL A 533 -3.39 13.99 -20.49
CA VAL A 533 -4.56 14.43 -19.71
C VAL A 533 -5.25 15.64 -20.36
N PHE A 534 -4.48 16.62 -20.85
CA PHE A 534 -5.02 17.78 -21.57
C PHE A 534 -5.74 17.38 -22.87
N SER A 535 -5.22 16.39 -23.59
CA SER A 535 -5.85 15.90 -24.82
C SER A 535 -7.24 15.33 -24.59
N GLN A 536 -7.45 14.67 -23.44
CA GLN A 536 -8.76 14.14 -23.04
C GLN A 536 -9.75 15.26 -22.69
N GLN A 537 -9.25 16.40 -22.21
CA GLN A 537 -10.08 17.53 -21.82
C GLN A 537 -10.44 18.45 -22.99
N ALA A 538 -9.48 18.79 -23.83
CA ALA A 538 -9.60 19.85 -24.84
C ALA A 538 -9.62 19.33 -26.29
N GLY A 539 -9.35 18.04 -26.52
CA GLY A 539 -9.38 17.40 -27.83
C GLY A 539 -8.12 17.61 -28.69
N GLY A 540 -8.12 17.01 -29.88
CA GLY A 540 -6.93 16.90 -30.73
C GLY A 540 -6.38 18.22 -31.30
N VAL A 541 -7.25 19.19 -31.64
CA VAL A 541 -6.80 20.50 -32.17
C VAL A 541 -6.11 21.31 -31.07
N ALA A 542 -6.68 21.34 -29.87
CA ALA A 542 -6.07 21.98 -28.72
C ALA A 542 -4.73 21.33 -28.36
N LEU A 543 -4.65 19.99 -28.43
CA LEU A 543 -3.40 19.25 -28.23
C LEU A 543 -2.30 19.69 -29.21
N ALA A 544 -2.62 19.81 -30.51
CA ALA A 544 -1.64 20.25 -31.52
C ALA A 544 -1.10 21.65 -31.22
N LEU A 545 -1.98 22.58 -30.80
CA LEU A 545 -1.59 23.94 -30.40
C LEU A 545 -0.72 23.95 -29.13
N LEU A 546 -1.02 23.10 -28.14
CA LEU A 546 -0.21 22.96 -26.93
C LEU A 546 1.17 22.35 -27.23
N LEU A 547 1.25 21.35 -28.11
CA LEU A 547 2.53 20.77 -28.54
C LEU A 547 3.37 21.81 -29.29
N ALA A 548 2.76 22.60 -30.17
CA ALA A 548 3.45 23.70 -30.83
C ALA A 548 3.91 24.77 -29.82
N ALA A 549 3.10 25.08 -28.81
CA ALA A 549 3.50 25.96 -27.70
C ALA A 549 4.69 25.40 -26.93
N ALA A 550 4.69 24.10 -26.62
CA ALA A 550 5.78 23.41 -25.93
C ALA A 550 7.10 23.50 -26.72
N VAL A 551 7.05 23.34 -28.05
CA VAL A 551 8.23 23.52 -28.92
C VAL A 551 8.74 24.96 -28.87
N LEU A 552 7.86 25.97 -28.94
CA LEU A 552 8.27 27.37 -28.86
C LEU A 552 8.83 27.75 -27.48
N VAL A 553 8.28 27.19 -26.40
CA VAL A 553 8.79 27.36 -25.04
C VAL A 553 10.16 26.70 -24.89
N ALA A 554 10.35 25.49 -25.43
CA ALA A 554 11.65 24.82 -25.43
C ALA A 554 12.70 25.58 -26.25
N PHE A 555 12.31 26.10 -27.42
CA PHE A 555 13.16 26.98 -28.23
C PHE A 555 13.53 28.26 -27.48
N ALA A 556 12.57 28.88 -26.79
CA ALA A 556 12.80 30.08 -25.98
C ALA A 556 13.80 29.82 -24.85
N ALA A 557 13.64 28.70 -24.13
CA ALA A 557 14.54 28.25 -23.09
C ALA A 557 15.97 28.04 -23.61
N TRP A 558 16.12 27.35 -24.74
CA TRP A 558 17.42 27.16 -25.38
C TRP A 558 18.05 28.48 -25.84
N ALA A 559 17.28 29.36 -26.50
CA ALA A 559 17.76 30.67 -26.94
C ALA A 559 18.19 31.55 -25.74
N TYR A 560 17.48 31.45 -24.62
CA TYR A 560 17.86 32.10 -23.37
C TYR A 560 19.20 31.58 -22.84
N GLY A 561 19.39 30.26 -22.77
CA GLY A 561 20.67 29.64 -22.38
C GLY A 561 21.84 30.05 -23.28
N LEU A 562 21.63 30.16 -24.59
CA LEU A 562 22.62 30.73 -25.51
C LEU A 562 22.94 32.20 -25.20
N GLY A 563 21.94 32.99 -24.83
CA GLY A 563 22.10 34.37 -24.41
C GLY A 563 22.96 34.50 -23.15
N GLU A 564 22.72 33.64 -22.16
CA GLU A 564 23.55 33.56 -20.95
C GLU A 564 25.00 33.20 -21.29
N ALA A 565 25.22 32.12 -22.04
CA ALA A 565 26.56 31.70 -22.44
C ALA A 565 27.32 32.80 -23.21
N ARG A 566 26.63 33.54 -24.09
CA ARG A 566 27.20 34.70 -24.80
C ARG A 566 27.54 35.85 -23.87
N ARG A 567 26.67 36.15 -22.89
CA ARG A 567 26.91 37.18 -21.88
C ARG A 567 28.14 36.84 -21.04
N PHE A 568 28.30 35.58 -20.62
CA PHE A 568 29.50 35.12 -19.90
C PHE A 568 30.76 35.20 -20.76
N ALA A 569 30.65 35.01 -22.08
CA ALA A 569 31.73 35.20 -23.03
C ALA A 569 31.96 36.68 -23.46
N GLY A 570 31.29 37.65 -22.83
CA GLY A 570 31.45 39.09 -23.12
C GLY A 570 30.83 39.56 -24.45
N LYS A 571 29.98 38.75 -25.08
CA LYS A 571 29.33 39.06 -26.37
C LYS A 571 27.91 39.59 -26.16
N ALA A 572 27.42 40.40 -27.10
CA ALA A 572 26.07 40.97 -27.03
C ALA A 572 24.99 39.86 -27.06
N PRO A 573 24.15 39.72 -26.01
CA PRO A 573 23.14 38.65 -25.93
C PRO A 573 21.79 39.06 -26.52
N LEU A 574 21.65 40.31 -26.98
CA LEU A 574 20.37 40.94 -27.38
C LEU A 574 19.57 40.13 -28.41
N VAL A 575 20.24 39.57 -29.41
CA VAL A 575 19.58 38.76 -30.45
C VAL A 575 19.04 37.45 -29.87
N ALA A 576 19.81 36.79 -29.01
CA ALA A 576 19.41 35.53 -28.38
C ALA A 576 18.24 35.74 -27.40
N PHE A 577 18.28 36.83 -26.62
CA PHE A 577 17.16 37.21 -25.76
C PHE A 577 15.92 37.68 -26.54
N GLY A 578 16.11 38.32 -27.71
CA GLY A 578 15.02 38.65 -28.62
C GLY A 578 14.28 37.41 -29.14
N PHE A 579 15.03 36.39 -29.57
CA PHE A 579 14.46 35.09 -29.96
C PHE A 579 13.80 34.37 -28.79
N ALA A 580 14.38 34.43 -27.58
CA ALA A 580 13.77 33.86 -26.38
C ALA A 580 12.42 34.52 -26.07
N LEU A 581 12.35 35.86 -26.12
CA LEU A 581 11.12 36.60 -25.87
C LEU A 581 10.05 36.32 -26.94
N ALA A 582 10.44 36.28 -28.21
CA ALA A 582 9.53 35.96 -29.32
C ALA A 582 8.99 34.52 -29.22
N GLY A 583 9.85 33.55 -28.89
CA GLY A 583 9.45 32.16 -28.66
C GLY A 583 8.49 32.02 -27.48
N LEU A 584 8.77 32.71 -26.37
CA LEU A 584 7.88 32.70 -25.20
C LEU A 584 6.52 33.35 -25.52
N ALA A 585 6.51 34.50 -26.19
CA ALA A 585 5.29 35.18 -26.60
C ALA A 585 4.45 34.32 -27.56
N GLY A 586 5.10 33.66 -28.53
CA GLY A 586 4.45 32.70 -29.42
C GLY A 586 3.90 31.49 -28.66
N GLY A 587 4.65 30.94 -27.70
CA GLY A 587 4.20 29.86 -26.84
C GLY A 587 2.95 30.24 -26.04
N VAL A 588 2.95 31.41 -25.40
CA VAL A 588 1.78 31.93 -24.67
C VAL A 588 0.59 32.13 -25.60
N ALA A 589 0.79 32.71 -26.79
CA ALA A 589 -0.28 32.91 -27.77
C ALA A 589 -0.90 31.58 -28.24
N LEU A 590 -0.09 30.56 -28.51
CA LEU A 590 -0.56 29.23 -28.88
C LEU A 590 -1.26 28.52 -27.73
N THR A 591 -0.80 28.70 -26.50
CA THR A 591 -1.46 28.14 -25.30
C THR A 591 -2.84 28.77 -25.12
N VAL A 592 -2.97 30.09 -25.26
CA VAL A 592 -4.26 30.79 -25.25
C VAL A 592 -5.14 30.33 -26.41
N GLY A 593 -4.56 30.11 -27.59
CA GLY A 593 -5.25 29.52 -28.74
C GLY A 593 -5.79 28.12 -28.45
N ALA A 594 -5.00 27.26 -27.79
CA ALA A 594 -5.41 25.93 -27.39
C ALA A 594 -6.62 25.93 -26.44
N LEU A 595 -6.66 26.89 -25.51
CA LEU A 595 -7.78 27.05 -24.56
C LEU A 595 -9.04 27.63 -25.19
N LYS A 596 -8.90 28.36 -26.30
CA LYS A 596 -10.01 28.92 -27.07
C LYS A 596 -10.44 28.04 -28.24
N ALA A 597 -9.71 26.97 -28.52
CA ALA A 597 -10.03 26.05 -29.60
C ALA A 597 -11.42 25.47 -29.34
N PRO A 598 -12.33 25.48 -30.33
CA PRO A 598 -13.65 24.90 -30.16
C PRO A 598 -13.48 23.42 -29.84
N VAL A 599 -13.99 23.02 -28.68
CA VAL A 599 -14.14 21.60 -28.34
C VAL A 599 -15.14 21.05 -29.35
N PRO A 600 -14.77 20.09 -30.21
CA PRO A 600 -15.76 19.46 -31.07
C PRO A 600 -16.85 18.92 -30.14
N ALA A 601 -18.09 19.32 -30.37
CA ALA A 601 -19.23 18.72 -29.69
C ALA A 601 -19.07 17.21 -29.87
N ALA A 602 -19.02 16.48 -28.76
CA ALA A 602 -19.07 15.04 -28.81
C ALA A 602 -20.36 14.69 -29.56
N GLY A 603 -20.24 14.32 -30.84
CA GLY A 603 -21.27 13.53 -31.49
C GLY A 603 -21.49 12.30 -30.60
N PRO A 604 -22.71 11.75 -30.55
CA PRO A 604 -23.04 10.63 -29.66
C PRO A 604 -21.90 9.62 -29.75
N GLN A 605 -21.08 9.56 -28.71
CA GLN A 605 -19.99 8.63 -28.63
C GLN A 605 -20.70 7.29 -28.60
N ALA A 606 -20.70 6.62 -29.76
CA ALA A 606 -21.05 5.23 -29.82
C ALA A 606 -20.27 4.56 -28.68
N ALA A 607 -20.99 3.88 -27.80
CA ALA A 607 -20.41 3.13 -26.69
C ALA A 607 -19.11 2.50 -27.18
N GLU A 608 -18.00 2.87 -26.56
CA GLU A 608 -16.68 2.47 -27.01
C GLU A 608 -16.57 0.96 -26.75
N VAL A 609 -16.98 0.16 -27.74
CA VAL A 609 -16.87 -1.29 -27.71
C VAL A 609 -15.40 -1.60 -27.94
N ALA A 610 -14.61 -1.60 -26.88
CA ALA A 610 -13.19 -1.90 -26.90
C ALA A 610 -12.91 -3.24 -26.22
N GLY A 611 -13.12 -4.33 -26.97
CA GLY A 611 -12.60 -5.67 -26.63
C GLY A 611 -13.44 -6.49 -25.62
N PRO A 612 -13.05 -7.75 -25.34
CA PRO A 612 -13.81 -8.66 -24.50
C PRO A 612 -13.65 -8.27 -23.01
N GLY A 613 -14.41 -7.26 -22.59
CA GLY A 613 -14.43 -6.74 -21.24
C GLY A 613 -15.44 -5.60 -21.15
N LEU A 614 -16.49 -5.81 -20.38
CA LEU A 614 -17.61 -4.92 -20.03
C LEU A 614 -17.76 -3.57 -20.77
N ALA A 615 -18.84 -3.45 -21.56
CA ALA A 615 -19.26 -2.15 -22.09
C ALA A 615 -19.79 -1.26 -20.95
N ALA A 616 -19.11 -0.15 -20.69
CA ALA A 616 -19.54 0.83 -19.69
C ALA A 616 -20.53 1.83 -20.31
N GLU A 617 -21.67 2.05 -19.66
CA GLU A 617 -22.63 3.10 -20.02
C GLU A 617 -22.34 4.40 -19.23
N PRO A 618 -22.69 5.59 -19.76
CA PRO A 618 -22.60 6.83 -18.99
C PRO A 618 -23.46 6.76 -17.73
N TRP A 619 -22.91 7.20 -16.59
CA TRP A 619 -23.64 7.23 -15.33
C TRP A 619 -24.58 8.45 -15.25
N SER A 620 -25.79 8.22 -14.72
CA SER A 620 -26.63 9.25 -14.14
C SER A 620 -27.44 8.65 -12.97
N PRO A 621 -27.88 9.44 -11.98
CA PRO A 621 -28.72 8.95 -10.89
C PRO A 621 -30.01 8.28 -11.39
N GLU A 622 -30.63 8.84 -12.43
CA GLU A 622 -31.83 8.30 -13.06
C GLU A 622 -31.54 6.97 -13.75
N ARG A 623 -30.35 6.82 -14.34
CA ARG A 623 -29.96 5.57 -14.99
C ARG A 623 -29.70 4.45 -13.98
N VAL A 624 -29.11 4.76 -12.83
CA VAL A 624 -28.97 3.80 -11.71
C VAL A 624 -30.36 3.32 -11.29
N ALA A 625 -31.29 4.26 -11.01
CA ALA A 625 -32.64 3.93 -10.58
C ALA A 625 -33.41 3.11 -11.63
N ALA A 626 -33.27 3.44 -12.91
CA ALA A 626 -33.89 2.69 -14.01
C ALA A 626 -33.37 1.25 -14.10
N LEU A 627 -32.05 1.05 -14.03
CA LEU A 627 -31.43 -0.27 -14.08
C LEU A 627 -31.77 -1.12 -12.85
N GLN A 628 -31.84 -0.49 -11.69
CA GLN A 628 -32.31 -1.12 -10.45
C GLN A 628 -33.78 -1.58 -10.58
N ALA A 629 -34.64 -0.75 -11.17
CA ALA A 629 -36.04 -1.10 -11.46
C ALA A 629 -36.19 -2.20 -12.52
N GLU A 630 -35.24 -2.30 -13.47
CA GLU A 630 -35.11 -3.41 -14.42
C GLU A 630 -34.61 -4.72 -13.76
N GLY A 631 -34.28 -4.70 -12.46
CA GLY A 631 -33.80 -5.87 -11.71
C GLY A 631 -32.34 -6.23 -12.02
N LYS A 632 -31.53 -5.25 -12.44
CA LYS A 632 -30.09 -5.42 -12.71
C LYS A 632 -29.24 -4.98 -11.53
N VAL A 633 -28.09 -5.63 -11.34
CA VAL A 633 -27.03 -5.13 -10.46
C VAL A 633 -26.34 -3.97 -11.16
N VAL A 634 -26.12 -2.86 -10.46
CA VAL A 634 -25.48 -1.69 -11.05
C VAL A 634 -24.17 -1.43 -10.34
N MET A 635 -23.06 -1.57 -11.03
CA MET A 635 -21.77 -1.09 -10.55
C MET A 635 -21.51 0.30 -11.13
N VAL A 636 -21.16 1.27 -10.30
CA VAL A 636 -20.76 2.61 -10.71
C VAL A 636 -19.28 2.80 -10.43
N ASP A 637 -18.52 3.12 -11.47
CA ASP A 637 -17.13 3.54 -11.42
C ASP A 637 -17.03 5.07 -11.54
N PHE A 638 -16.80 5.75 -10.41
CA PHE A 638 -16.42 7.16 -10.40
C PHE A 638 -14.92 7.28 -10.65
N THR A 639 -14.57 7.68 -11.87
CA THR A 639 -13.20 7.67 -12.40
C THR A 639 -12.83 9.00 -13.03
N ALA A 640 -11.56 9.17 -13.39
CA ALA A 640 -11.07 10.25 -14.21
C ALA A 640 -9.77 9.86 -14.93
N ASP A 641 -9.49 10.47 -16.08
CA ASP A 641 -8.25 10.24 -16.82
C ASP A 641 -7.00 10.72 -16.08
N TRP A 642 -7.13 11.79 -15.29
CA TRP A 642 -6.06 12.30 -14.44
C TRP A 642 -5.84 11.48 -13.16
N CYS A 643 -6.72 10.50 -12.87
CA CYS A 643 -6.64 9.67 -11.68
C CYS A 643 -5.85 8.38 -11.97
N VAL A 644 -4.58 8.35 -11.55
CA VAL A 644 -3.68 7.20 -11.78
C VAL A 644 -4.24 5.91 -11.19
N THR A 645 -4.70 5.95 -9.93
CA THR A 645 -5.30 4.78 -9.26
C THR A 645 -6.51 4.24 -10.01
N CYS A 646 -7.35 5.14 -10.55
CA CYS A 646 -8.50 4.76 -11.35
C CYS A 646 -8.06 4.00 -12.61
N LYS A 647 -7.04 4.49 -13.32
CA LYS A 647 -6.50 3.83 -14.53
C LYS A 647 -5.78 2.51 -14.27
N VAL A 648 -5.20 2.34 -13.09
CA VAL A 648 -4.67 1.05 -12.66
C VAL A 648 -5.83 0.07 -12.47
N ASN A 649 -6.83 0.43 -11.65
CA ASN A 649 -7.99 -0.42 -11.39
C ASN A 649 -8.77 -0.78 -12.67
N GLU A 650 -8.98 0.18 -13.59
CA GLU A 650 -9.61 -0.06 -14.89
C GLU A 650 -8.90 -1.20 -15.65
N LYS A 651 -7.56 -1.23 -15.61
CA LYS A 651 -6.76 -2.24 -16.32
C LYS A 651 -6.58 -3.55 -15.56
N THR A 652 -6.45 -3.51 -14.24
CA THR A 652 -6.08 -4.68 -13.43
C THR A 652 -7.27 -5.37 -12.79
N ALA A 653 -8.37 -4.64 -12.55
CA ALA A 653 -9.54 -5.16 -11.85
C ALA A 653 -10.82 -5.13 -12.70
N LEU A 654 -10.95 -4.23 -13.69
CA LEU A 654 -12.19 -4.02 -14.45
C LEU A 654 -12.16 -4.50 -15.92
N ALA A 655 -11.02 -4.99 -16.43
CA ALA A 655 -10.86 -5.39 -17.84
C ALA A 655 -10.74 -6.92 -18.07
N GLY A 656 -10.81 -7.73 -17.02
CA GLY A 656 -10.57 -9.17 -17.10
C GLY A 656 -11.74 -9.98 -17.70
N PRO A 657 -11.48 -11.12 -18.36
CA PRO A 657 -12.53 -11.97 -18.92
C PRO A 657 -13.40 -12.64 -17.85
N ARG A 658 -12.83 -12.97 -16.67
CA ARG A 658 -13.59 -13.60 -15.57
C ARG A 658 -14.63 -12.62 -15.02
N LEU A 659 -14.27 -11.35 -14.91
CA LEU A 659 -15.19 -10.29 -14.55
C LEU A 659 -16.32 -10.13 -15.58
N ALA A 660 -15.99 -10.13 -16.88
CA ALA A 660 -16.99 -10.01 -17.93
C ALA A 660 -18.00 -11.16 -17.90
N ASP A 661 -17.54 -12.38 -17.60
CA ASP A 661 -18.40 -13.55 -17.43
C ASP A 661 -19.27 -13.44 -16.17
N ALA A 662 -18.71 -12.97 -15.04
CA ALA A 662 -19.46 -12.74 -13.82
C ALA A 662 -20.58 -11.71 -13.99
N PHE A 663 -20.29 -10.58 -14.65
CA PHE A 663 -21.31 -9.56 -14.93
C PHE A 663 -22.42 -10.07 -15.84
N LYS A 664 -22.09 -10.88 -16.86
CA LYS A 664 -23.09 -11.53 -17.72
C LYS A 664 -23.94 -12.52 -16.91
N ALA A 665 -23.31 -13.35 -16.08
CA ALA A 665 -23.99 -14.34 -15.25
C ALA A 665 -24.97 -13.70 -14.26
N GLN A 666 -24.62 -12.53 -13.72
CA GLN A 666 -25.42 -11.83 -12.71
C GLN A 666 -26.37 -10.76 -13.28
N ASN A 667 -26.42 -10.60 -14.61
CA ASN A 667 -27.17 -9.53 -15.28
C ASN A 667 -26.79 -8.14 -14.71
N ALA A 668 -25.49 -7.91 -14.54
CA ALA A 668 -24.93 -6.69 -14.00
C ALA A 668 -24.51 -5.70 -15.10
N VAL A 669 -24.60 -4.41 -14.81
CA VAL A 669 -24.22 -3.33 -15.71
C VAL A 669 -23.18 -2.43 -15.04
N LEU A 670 -22.15 -2.07 -15.80
CA LEU A 670 -21.14 -1.08 -15.39
C LEU A 670 -21.54 0.30 -15.89
N LEU A 671 -21.71 1.24 -14.98
CA LEU A 671 -21.88 2.67 -15.28
C LEU A 671 -20.57 3.40 -14.96
N LYS A 672 -20.18 4.32 -15.84
CA LYS A 672 -18.98 5.15 -15.66
C LYS A 672 -19.38 6.60 -15.39
N ALA A 673 -19.05 7.09 -14.20
CA ALA A 673 -19.13 8.50 -13.83
C ALA A 673 -17.77 9.15 -14.11
N ASP A 674 -17.59 9.63 -15.34
CA ASP A 674 -16.33 10.24 -15.79
C ASP A 674 -16.19 11.68 -15.29
N TRP A 675 -15.37 11.87 -14.25
CA TRP A 675 -15.06 13.16 -13.64
C TRP A 675 -13.73 13.75 -14.13
N THR A 676 -13.33 13.41 -15.37
CA THR A 676 -12.20 14.07 -16.05
C THR A 676 -12.45 15.56 -16.23
N LYS A 677 -13.70 15.92 -16.50
CA LYS A 677 -14.20 17.31 -16.54
C LYS A 677 -15.11 17.55 -15.34
N ARG A 678 -15.15 18.80 -14.87
CA ARG A 678 -15.97 19.19 -13.73
C ARG A 678 -17.45 18.99 -14.06
N ASP A 679 -18.11 18.17 -13.26
CA ASP A 679 -19.55 17.89 -13.33
C ASP A 679 -20.16 18.06 -11.93
N ALA A 680 -21.23 18.86 -11.83
CA ALA A 680 -21.87 19.20 -10.56
C ALA A 680 -22.70 18.04 -9.98
N THR A 681 -23.27 17.20 -10.84
CA THR A 681 -24.04 16.01 -10.45
C THR A 681 -23.12 14.95 -9.87
N ILE A 682 -21.99 14.69 -10.53
CA ILE A 682 -20.96 13.77 -10.03
C ILE A 682 -20.36 14.29 -8.72
N ALA A 683 -20.09 15.60 -8.62
CA ALA A 683 -19.57 16.20 -7.39
C ALA A 683 -20.54 16.06 -6.21
N ALA A 684 -21.85 16.23 -6.43
CA ALA A 684 -22.86 16.04 -5.41
C ALA A 684 -22.94 14.58 -4.94
N ALA A 685 -22.90 13.62 -5.87
CA ALA A 685 -22.91 12.19 -5.54
C ALA A 685 -21.65 11.75 -4.77
N LEU A 686 -20.47 12.25 -5.15
CA LEU A 686 -19.24 12.02 -4.38
C LEU A 686 -19.37 12.54 -2.95
N ALA A 687 -19.91 13.76 -2.79
CA ALA A 687 -20.10 14.38 -1.48
C ALA A 687 -21.11 13.63 -0.60
N GLU A 688 -22.21 13.13 -1.18
CA GLU A 688 -23.21 12.31 -0.49
C GLU A 688 -22.58 11.04 0.11
N HIS A 689 -21.60 10.45 -0.58
CA HIS A 689 -20.84 9.29 -0.10
C HIS A 689 -19.60 9.66 0.71
N GLY A 690 -19.48 10.92 1.16
CA GLY A 690 -18.36 11.38 2.00
C GLY A 690 -17.01 11.42 1.27
N ARG A 691 -17.00 11.48 -0.06
CA ARG A 691 -15.78 11.52 -0.89
C ARG A 691 -15.55 12.93 -1.45
N ALA A 692 -14.32 13.42 -1.29
CA ALA A 692 -13.87 14.68 -1.88
C ALA A 692 -13.30 14.52 -3.31
N GLY A 693 -13.24 13.28 -3.82
CA GLY A 693 -12.81 12.99 -5.18
C GLY A 693 -12.79 11.49 -5.52
N VAL A 694 -12.25 11.18 -6.71
CA VAL A 694 -12.15 9.82 -7.27
C VAL A 694 -10.83 9.12 -6.86
N PRO A 695 -10.77 7.78 -6.82
CA PRO A 695 -11.81 6.81 -7.20
C PRO A 695 -12.89 6.61 -6.13
N LEU A 696 -14.13 6.37 -6.57
CA LEU A 696 -15.22 5.82 -5.77
C LEU A 696 -15.90 4.72 -6.58
N TYR A 697 -16.14 3.57 -5.95
CA TYR A 697 -16.78 2.42 -6.56
C TYR A 697 -18.01 2.04 -5.74
N LEU A 698 -19.16 2.01 -6.38
CA LEU A 698 -20.44 1.67 -5.76
C LEU A 698 -21.03 0.44 -6.43
N VAL A 699 -21.51 -0.53 -5.67
CA VAL A 699 -22.25 -1.67 -6.20
C VAL A 699 -23.65 -1.67 -5.59
N TYR A 700 -24.64 -1.44 -6.45
CA TYR A 700 -26.05 -1.38 -6.10
C TYR A 700 -26.71 -2.75 -6.36
N PRO A 701 -27.48 -3.28 -5.38
CA PRO A 701 -28.21 -4.53 -5.56
C PRO A 701 -29.39 -4.38 -6.52
N LYS A 702 -29.93 -5.53 -6.96
CA LYS A 702 -31.14 -5.59 -7.79
C LYS A 702 -32.32 -4.98 -7.04
N GLY A 703 -33.14 -4.15 -7.69
CA GLY A 703 -34.27 -3.47 -7.04
C GLY A 703 -33.83 -2.24 -6.23
N ALA A 704 -34.57 -1.90 -5.18
CA ALA A 704 -34.29 -0.72 -4.35
C ALA A 704 -33.44 -1.08 -3.13
N GLY A 705 -32.17 -0.66 -3.12
CA GLY A 705 -31.24 -0.87 -2.00
C GLY A 705 -30.04 0.09 -2.02
N ALA A 706 -29.44 0.31 -0.86
CA ALA A 706 -28.26 1.17 -0.71
C ALA A 706 -27.01 0.50 -1.34
N PRO A 707 -26.08 1.28 -1.91
CA PRO A 707 -24.88 0.73 -2.53
C PRO A 707 -23.87 0.25 -1.47
N VAL A 708 -23.15 -0.82 -1.80
CA VAL A 708 -21.91 -1.20 -1.13
C VAL A 708 -20.77 -0.36 -1.69
N ILE A 709 -20.03 0.32 -0.81
CA ILE A 709 -18.86 1.12 -1.17
C ILE A 709 -17.63 0.20 -1.18
N LEU A 710 -16.94 0.10 -2.31
CA LEU A 710 -15.70 -0.68 -2.40
C LEU A 710 -14.47 0.19 -2.05
N PRO A 711 -13.35 -0.45 -1.63
CA PRO A 711 -12.08 0.23 -1.42
C PRO A 711 -11.53 0.91 -2.69
N GLN A 712 -10.63 1.86 -2.50
CA GLN A 712 -10.01 2.64 -3.59
C GLN A 712 -9.06 1.82 -4.47
N LEU A 713 -8.49 0.75 -3.93
CA LEU A 713 -7.70 -0.23 -4.68
C LEU A 713 -8.57 -1.46 -4.90
N LEU A 714 -8.78 -1.81 -6.17
CA LEU A 714 -9.62 -2.94 -6.55
C LEU A 714 -8.77 -4.15 -6.94
N THR A 715 -9.31 -5.33 -6.67
CA THR A 715 -8.86 -6.59 -7.28
C THR A 715 -10.02 -7.20 -8.06
N GLU A 716 -9.73 -7.97 -9.11
CA GLU A 716 -10.78 -8.61 -9.94
C GLU A 716 -11.71 -9.48 -9.09
N GLY A 717 -11.16 -10.24 -8.12
CA GLY A 717 -11.94 -11.09 -7.21
C GLY A 717 -12.91 -10.30 -6.33
N LEU A 718 -12.47 -9.16 -5.78
CA LEU A 718 -13.30 -8.31 -4.93
C LEU A 718 -14.51 -7.76 -5.70
N VAL A 719 -14.31 -7.36 -6.96
CA VAL A 719 -15.40 -6.81 -7.78
C VAL A 719 -16.40 -7.91 -8.15
N ILE A 720 -15.91 -9.10 -8.52
CA ILE A 720 -16.76 -10.26 -8.79
C ILE A 720 -17.61 -10.60 -7.56
N GLU A 721 -16.99 -10.72 -6.38
CA GLU A 721 -17.67 -11.03 -5.13
C GLU A 721 -18.74 -9.99 -4.79
N ALA A 722 -18.42 -8.70 -4.95
CA ALA A 722 -19.36 -7.63 -4.69
C ALA A 722 -20.58 -7.67 -5.61
N VAL A 723 -20.37 -7.95 -6.91
CA VAL A 723 -21.45 -8.08 -7.90
C VAL A 723 -22.29 -9.33 -7.65
N GLU A 724 -21.66 -10.46 -7.31
CA GLU A 724 -22.36 -11.70 -6.96
C GLU A 724 -23.19 -11.56 -5.68
N LYS A 725 -22.67 -10.84 -4.68
CA LYS A 725 -23.41 -10.53 -3.45
C LYS A 725 -24.61 -9.64 -3.76
N ALA A 726 -24.39 -8.53 -4.46
CA ALA A 726 -25.46 -7.59 -4.83
C ALA A 726 -26.54 -8.22 -5.74
N ALA A 727 -26.21 -9.31 -6.45
CA ALA A 727 -27.16 -10.04 -7.28
C ALA A 727 -28.14 -10.91 -6.50
N LYS A 728 -27.84 -11.22 -5.23
CA LYS A 728 -28.63 -12.10 -4.36
C LYS A 728 -29.63 -11.35 -3.47
N GLY A 729 -29.39 -10.05 -3.24
CA GLY A 729 -30.18 -9.18 -2.36
C GLY A 729 -29.29 -8.58 -1.31
#